data_AF-S9PEU9-F1
#
_entry.id   AF-S9PEU9-F1
#
_cell.length_a   1.000
_cell.length_b   1.000
_cell.length_c   1.000
_cell.angle_alpha   90.00
_cell.angle_beta   90.00
_cell.angle_gamma   90.00
#
_symmetry.space_group_name_H-M   'P 1'
#
loop_
_entity.id
_entity.type
_entity.pdbx_description
1 polymer ?
#
loop_
_entity_poly.entity_id
_entity_poly.type
_entity_poly.pdbx_seq_one_letter_code
_entity_poly.pdbx_strand_id
1 'polypeptide(L)'
;MDSAIIMTPPGTGVTAAYSPLYEPGTEAVEQLQYTEPDGTLVTFMGARPTERHARERGEAWDAPDTGPGRYFTFPTFYFQNRTFGLEIRDEVPAGRQKISVYLHVNDGTFRGTTFSLFRNINNPNVRDFGWSLNYGFNNPLEANQPICHAGTRDCMMSFTSNWRTSPHSPLKIGDKIELAPAPRLLSPAIDGGGERYYSFEQLYVVGKGMRPWYGIAPNLDSEPLPDETLLGGQASVSYNYSEEPHRVFQQMANNIGIKNTKSFVQGRRLFHTSFADGTHSEHPTSNPVFTEHKGQLGPRYNQARCIECHTLNGRSAAPAAGARLATLSVLTGAAGVGGSVLPDPTYGWNVQQVAGSTSAPGYGVSVASYTKTVRTLADGTQVELAKPVYSFTGPVPSLYSVRQAPQVIGMGLLEAVAEPTILALADPDDANGDGVRGVPHWVNNPETGKVHLGRFGWKATKASVRHQVGDALVKDMGVTSPVFPSVSCQKGSPDCRATTAATAVSETELQRMSDYLSLIGVPAQRSLRSGYPEGIRVSPEHDVNPTLIKRGSAVFAEARCTSCHTAQLTTGNNHPFAELRGQTIRPYTDLLLHDMGPELADTLSEGQAAPSLWRTQPLWGLGSLKFVQGSAQNVRYLHDGRARTLAEAIMWHGGEATGSRDRFAALPKADRDALFAFLESL
;
A
#
# COMPACT_ATOMS: atom_id res chain seq x y z
N MET A 1 38.42 25.31 -4.52
CA MET A 1 38.88 23.98 -4.99
C MET A 1 38.61 23.05 -3.86
N ASP A 2 37.50 22.32 -3.92
CA ASP A 2 37.26 21.16 -3.07
C ASP A 2 36.32 20.22 -3.81
N SER A 3 36.78 18.97 -3.83
CA SER A 3 36.37 17.78 -4.56
C SER A 3 34.90 17.68 -4.99
N ALA A 4 34.69 17.73 -6.30
CA ALA A 4 33.66 16.90 -6.91
C ALA A 4 33.97 15.46 -6.51
N ILE A 5 33.13 14.88 -5.66
CA ILE A 5 33.18 13.46 -5.31
C ILE A 5 32.79 12.70 -6.59
N ILE A 6 33.78 12.46 -7.44
CA ILE A 6 33.74 11.40 -8.45
C ILE A 6 33.95 10.12 -7.64
N MET A 7 32.87 9.59 -7.08
CA MET A 7 32.89 8.21 -6.59
C MET A 7 32.99 7.31 -7.83
N THR A 8 34.14 6.66 -7.98
CA THR A 8 34.24 5.40 -8.71
C THR A 8 33.11 4.48 -8.22
N PRO A 9 32.39 3.77 -9.11
CA PRO A 9 31.36 2.86 -8.65
C PRO A 9 32.04 1.83 -7.73
N PRO A 10 31.64 1.70 -6.46
CA PRO A 10 32.02 0.53 -5.70
C PRO A 10 31.54 -0.67 -6.52
N GLY A 11 32.38 -1.69 -6.67
CA GLY A 11 32.10 -2.84 -7.52
C GLY A 11 30.69 -3.37 -7.29
N THR A 12 30.13 -4.03 -8.30
CA THR A 12 28.80 -4.68 -8.30
C THR A 12 28.65 -5.80 -7.26
N GLY A 13 29.53 -5.86 -6.26
CA GLY A 13 29.52 -6.84 -5.20
C GLY A 13 28.52 -6.50 -4.09
N VAL A 14 28.16 -7.55 -3.35
CA VAL A 14 27.34 -7.55 -2.13
C VAL A 14 27.98 -6.74 -0.98
N THR A 15 29.22 -6.27 -1.14
CA THR A 15 30.14 -5.87 -0.07
C THR A 15 30.35 -4.36 0.09
N ALA A 16 29.41 -3.50 -0.34
CA ALA A 16 29.52 -2.08 -0.03
C ALA A 16 29.33 -1.85 1.48
N ALA A 17 30.18 -1.00 2.08
CA ALA A 17 29.91 -0.54 3.44
C ALA A 17 28.61 0.27 3.44
N TYR A 18 27.59 -0.22 4.14
CA TYR A 18 26.28 0.41 4.24
C TYR A 18 25.90 0.65 5.70
N SER A 19 25.01 1.62 5.92
CA SER A 19 24.33 1.84 7.20
C SER A 19 22.97 1.15 7.17
N PRO A 20 22.57 0.41 8.22
CA PRO A 20 21.20 -0.05 8.37
C PRO A 20 20.23 1.13 8.25
N LEU A 21 19.07 0.91 7.63
CA LEU A 21 18.06 1.98 7.57
C LEU A 21 17.54 2.33 8.97
N TYR A 22 17.35 1.32 9.82
CA TYR A 22 16.99 1.47 11.23
C TYR A 22 18.00 0.76 12.11
N GLU A 23 18.50 1.48 13.10
CA GLU A 23 19.50 0.97 14.04
C GLU A 23 18.89 -0.12 14.95
N PRO A 24 19.67 -1.15 15.33
CA PRO A 24 19.27 -2.10 16.37
C PRO A 24 18.80 -1.40 17.64
N GLY A 25 17.65 -1.83 18.17
CA GLY A 25 17.08 -1.25 19.39
C GLY A 25 16.24 0.01 19.18
N THR A 26 15.98 0.41 17.93
CA THR A 26 15.00 1.48 17.62
C THR A 26 13.68 1.23 18.34
N GLU A 27 13.22 2.22 19.11
CA GLU A 27 12.00 2.11 19.91
C GLU A 27 10.75 2.04 19.01
N ALA A 28 9.77 1.23 19.41
CA ALA A 28 8.48 1.20 18.72
C ALA A 28 7.60 2.37 19.19
N VAL A 29 6.92 3.05 18.27
CA VAL A 29 6.02 4.18 18.58
C VAL A 29 4.92 3.78 19.58
N GLU A 30 4.42 2.56 19.44
CA GLU A 30 3.51 1.93 20.39
C GLU A 30 3.69 0.40 20.39
N GLN A 31 3.18 -0.25 21.44
CA GLN A 31 3.06 -1.70 21.51
C GLN A 31 1.66 -2.11 21.05
N LEU A 32 1.57 -3.17 20.25
CA LEU A 32 0.29 -3.69 19.76
C LEU A 32 -0.26 -4.81 20.64
N GLN A 33 0.62 -5.55 21.30
CA GLN A 33 0.24 -6.68 22.12
C GLN A 33 1.34 -7.03 23.13
N TYR A 34 0.96 -7.38 24.35
CA TYR A 34 1.86 -7.94 25.36
C TYR A 34 1.09 -8.85 26.33
N THR A 35 1.82 -9.68 27.08
CA THR A 35 1.24 -10.52 28.15
C THR A 35 1.72 -10.00 29.50
N GLU A 36 0.78 -9.76 30.41
CA GLU A 36 1.07 -9.35 31.78
C GLU A 36 1.61 -10.51 32.61
N PRO A 37 2.28 -10.24 33.76
CA PRO A 37 2.84 -11.29 34.61
C PRO A 37 1.82 -12.32 35.10
N ASP A 38 0.54 -11.96 35.17
CA ASP A 38 -0.54 -12.84 35.60
C ASP A 38 -1.14 -13.68 34.45
N GLY A 39 -0.61 -13.56 33.24
CA GLY A 39 -1.07 -14.24 32.04
C GLY A 39 -2.12 -13.49 31.22
N THR A 40 -2.56 -12.29 31.63
CA THR A 40 -3.53 -11.49 30.85
C THR A 40 -2.91 -11.05 29.54
N LEU A 41 -3.57 -11.35 28.42
CA LEU A 41 -3.18 -10.87 27.10
C LEU A 41 -3.79 -9.48 26.87
N VAL A 42 -2.95 -8.47 26.67
CA VAL A 42 -3.37 -7.11 26.33
C VAL A 42 -3.13 -6.88 24.85
N THR A 43 -4.16 -6.48 24.10
CA THR A 43 -4.10 -6.20 22.65
C THR A 43 -4.66 -4.81 22.37
N PHE A 44 -3.96 -4.03 21.56
CA PHE A 44 -4.40 -2.71 21.10
C PHE A 44 -4.80 -2.78 19.63
N MET A 45 -5.90 -2.11 19.30
CA MET A 45 -6.35 -1.92 17.92
C MET A 45 -6.81 -0.50 17.70
N GLY A 46 -6.37 0.11 16.60
CA GLY A 46 -6.86 1.40 16.16
C GLY A 46 -8.08 1.28 15.24
N ALA A 47 -8.91 2.32 15.26
CA ALA A 47 -10.15 2.39 14.49
C ALA A 47 -10.40 3.78 13.92
N ARG A 48 -10.98 3.78 12.72
CA ARG A 48 -11.44 4.97 11.99
C ARG A 48 -12.94 4.87 11.70
N PRO A 49 -13.66 5.98 11.49
CA PRO A 49 -15.08 5.94 11.19
C PRO A 49 -15.35 5.34 9.79
N THR A 50 -16.41 4.56 9.66
CA THR A 50 -17.00 4.06 8.40
C THR A 50 -18.46 4.54 8.33
N GLU A 51 -19.10 4.44 7.16
CA GLU A 51 -20.52 4.83 7.02
C GLU A 51 -21.48 3.65 7.20
N ARG A 52 -21.01 2.40 7.07
CA ARG A 52 -21.78 1.15 7.22
C ARG A 52 -20.93 0.01 7.83
N HIS A 53 -21.58 -1.11 8.15
CA HIS A 53 -20.94 -2.35 8.61
C HIS A 53 -20.23 -3.12 7.47
N ALA A 54 -19.31 -4.04 7.80
CA ALA A 54 -18.40 -4.68 6.84
C ALA A 54 -19.05 -5.56 5.77
N ARG A 55 -20.31 -5.95 6.00
CA ARG A 55 -21.11 -6.83 5.14
C ARG A 55 -22.37 -6.15 4.59
N GLU A 56 -22.50 -4.84 4.82
CA GLU A 56 -23.58 -4.04 4.27
C GLU A 56 -23.17 -3.51 2.88
N ARG A 57 -23.80 -4.07 1.85
CA ARG A 57 -23.67 -3.64 0.45
C ARG A 57 -24.56 -2.44 0.10
N GLY A 58 -25.56 -2.14 0.92
CA GLY A 58 -26.50 -1.02 0.71
C GLY A 58 -27.92 -1.47 0.33
N GLU A 59 -28.05 -2.71 -0.14
CA GLU A 59 -29.30 -3.41 -0.41
C GLU A 59 -29.32 -4.80 0.23
N ALA A 60 -30.49 -5.44 0.27
CA ALA A 60 -30.61 -6.82 0.70
C ALA A 60 -29.78 -7.75 -0.20
N TRP A 61 -29.19 -8.80 0.36
CA TRP A 61 -28.30 -9.71 -0.38
C TRP A 61 -28.93 -10.43 -1.59
N ASP A 62 -30.25 -10.64 -1.57
CA ASP A 62 -31.02 -11.23 -2.68
C ASP A 62 -31.49 -10.18 -3.71
N ALA A 63 -31.25 -8.90 -3.47
CA ALA A 63 -31.52 -7.84 -4.43
C ALA A 63 -30.40 -7.73 -5.48
N PRO A 64 -30.71 -7.23 -6.69
CA PRO A 64 -29.70 -6.84 -7.67
C PRO A 64 -28.68 -5.88 -7.06
N ASP A 65 -27.43 -5.98 -7.51
CA ASP A 65 -26.39 -5.04 -7.12
C ASP A 65 -26.75 -3.63 -7.60
N THR A 66 -26.92 -2.71 -6.65
CA THR A 66 -27.29 -1.31 -6.96
C THR A 66 -26.10 -0.36 -6.90
N GLY A 67 -24.90 -0.87 -6.65
CA GLY A 67 -23.67 -0.11 -6.53
C GLY A 67 -22.88 -0.49 -5.28
N PRO A 68 -21.71 0.15 -5.10
CA PRO A 68 -20.85 -0.14 -3.97
C PRO A 68 -21.51 0.24 -2.64
N GLY A 69 -21.21 -0.56 -1.60
CA GLY A 69 -21.51 -0.23 -0.22
C GLY A 69 -20.70 0.94 0.31
N ARG A 70 -20.67 1.12 1.64
CA ARG A 70 -20.04 2.28 2.29
C ARG A 70 -19.24 1.94 3.56
N TYR A 71 -18.57 0.80 3.55
CA TYR A 71 -17.70 0.37 4.64
C TYR A 71 -16.25 0.81 4.40
N PHE A 72 -15.72 0.59 3.19
CA PHE A 72 -14.36 0.98 2.83
C PHE A 72 -14.21 2.47 2.49
N THR A 73 -15.30 3.24 2.49
CA THR A 73 -15.30 4.70 2.34
C THR A 73 -14.65 5.41 3.52
N PHE A 74 -14.04 6.57 3.27
CA PHE A 74 -13.61 7.51 4.31
C PHE A 74 -14.63 8.65 4.38
N PRO A 75 -15.44 8.77 5.45
CA PRO A 75 -16.47 9.80 5.54
C PRO A 75 -15.86 11.21 5.63
N THR A 76 -16.66 12.24 5.39
CA THR A 76 -16.22 13.63 5.60
C THR A 76 -15.61 13.82 6.99
N PHE A 77 -14.55 14.63 7.08
CA PHE A 77 -13.84 14.98 8.32
C PHE A 77 -13.19 13.79 9.06
N TYR A 78 -13.00 12.63 8.41
CA TYR A 78 -12.41 11.44 9.05
C TYR A 78 -11.04 11.68 9.74
N PHE A 79 -10.31 12.72 9.33
CA PHE A 79 -8.98 13.10 9.83
C PHE A 79 -9.02 14.07 11.03
N GLN A 80 -10.21 14.39 11.57
CA GLN A 80 -10.40 15.28 12.72
C GLN A 80 -11.32 14.60 13.74
N ASN A 81 -10.87 14.47 15.00
CA ASN A 81 -11.71 14.09 16.14
C ASN A 81 -12.52 12.80 16.00
N ARG A 82 -12.12 11.87 15.12
CA ARG A 82 -12.91 10.66 14.81
C ARG A 82 -12.14 9.36 14.92
N THR A 83 -10.83 9.42 15.13
CA THR A 83 -10.01 8.22 15.37
C THR A 83 -10.02 7.85 16.84
N PHE A 84 -10.00 6.56 17.10
CA PHE A 84 -10.01 5.97 18.43
C PHE A 84 -9.39 4.58 18.37
N GLY A 85 -9.38 3.86 19.48
CA GLY A 85 -8.97 2.47 19.50
C GLY A 85 -9.50 1.72 20.70
N LEU A 86 -9.25 0.41 20.71
CA LEU A 86 -9.62 -0.49 21.80
C LEU A 86 -8.36 -1.09 22.42
N GLU A 87 -8.32 -1.07 23.75
CA GLU A 87 -7.43 -1.92 24.55
C GLU A 87 -8.25 -3.09 25.07
N ILE A 88 -7.93 -4.30 24.59
CA ILE A 88 -8.61 -5.54 24.95
C ILE A 88 -7.72 -6.28 25.94
N ARG A 89 -8.22 -6.46 27.16
CA ARG A 89 -7.59 -7.25 28.21
C ARG A 89 -8.31 -8.58 28.32
N ASP A 90 -7.66 -9.61 27.80
CA ASP A 90 -8.17 -10.97 27.78
C ASP A 90 -7.52 -11.79 28.89
N GLU A 91 -8.32 -12.11 29.90
CA GLU A 91 -7.90 -12.87 31.07
C GLU A 91 -8.11 -14.39 30.90
N VAL A 92 -8.64 -14.82 29.76
CA VAL A 92 -8.90 -16.24 29.47
C VAL A 92 -7.60 -17.06 29.41
N PRO A 93 -6.49 -16.59 28.81
CA PRO A 93 -5.20 -17.27 28.89
C PRO A 93 -4.66 -17.42 30.32
N ALA A 94 -5.05 -16.53 31.22
CA ALA A 94 -4.74 -16.60 32.65
C ALA A 94 -5.69 -17.54 33.44
N GLY A 95 -6.55 -18.29 32.76
CA GLY A 95 -7.51 -19.22 33.38
C GLY A 95 -8.77 -18.56 33.95
N ARG A 96 -9.02 -17.28 33.67
CA ARG A 96 -10.22 -16.56 34.13
C ARG A 96 -11.28 -16.53 33.03
N GLN A 97 -12.45 -15.99 33.34
CA GLN A 97 -13.62 -15.95 32.45
C GLN A 97 -14.06 -14.50 32.25
N LYS A 98 -13.13 -13.64 31.85
CA LYS A 98 -13.39 -12.21 31.68
C LYS A 98 -12.55 -11.63 30.57
N ILE A 99 -13.20 -10.84 29.73
CA ILE A 99 -12.53 -9.93 28.80
C ILE A 99 -13.03 -8.52 29.11
N SER A 100 -12.10 -7.60 29.32
CA SER A 100 -12.37 -6.19 29.54
C SER A 100 -11.90 -5.39 28.33
N VAL A 101 -12.73 -4.48 27.83
CA VAL A 101 -12.36 -3.63 26.69
C VAL A 101 -12.45 -2.16 27.10
N TYR A 102 -11.39 -1.41 26.83
CA TYR A 102 -11.31 0.02 27.10
C TYR A 102 -11.31 0.78 25.77
N LEU A 103 -12.12 1.82 25.69
CA LEU A 103 -12.16 2.72 24.54
C LEU A 103 -11.20 3.88 24.75
N HIS A 104 -10.22 4.02 23.87
CA HIS A 104 -9.25 5.11 23.87
C HIS A 104 -9.58 6.09 22.75
N VAL A 105 -9.95 7.32 23.08
CA VAL A 105 -10.20 8.38 22.09
C VAL A 105 -8.90 9.11 21.80
N ASN A 106 -8.56 9.30 20.53
CA ASN A 106 -7.32 10.03 20.17
C ASN A 106 -7.49 11.55 20.32
N ASP A 107 -8.66 12.09 19.99
CA ASP A 107 -8.96 13.52 20.01
C ASP A 107 -10.43 13.79 20.35
N GLY A 108 -10.68 14.79 21.19
CA GLY A 108 -12.02 15.23 21.56
C GLY A 108 -12.72 14.35 22.61
N THR A 109 -14.05 14.33 22.55
CA THR A 109 -14.90 13.60 23.49
C THR A 109 -15.98 12.84 22.72
N PHE A 110 -16.12 11.54 23.01
CA PHE A 110 -17.21 10.72 22.49
C PHE A 110 -18.28 10.54 23.56
N ARG A 111 -19.55 10.46 23.12
CA ARG A 111 -20.71 10.26 23.98
C ARG A 111 -21.63 9.19 23.42
N GLY A 112 -21.88 8.15 24.20
CA GLY A 112 -22.79 7.08 23.83
C GLY A 112 -22.24 6.21 22.71
N THR A 113 -20.93 5.99 22.66
CA THR A 113 -20.30 5.00 21.77
C THR A 113 -20.90 3.63 22.07
N THR A 114 -21.57 3.07 21.07
CA THR A 114 -22.09 1.70 21.12
C THR A 114 -21.03 0.72 20.65
N PHE A 115 -21.10 -0.51 21.11
CA PHE A 115 -20.20 -1.57 20.75
C PHE A 115 -20.99 -2.87 20.58
N SER A 116 -20.96 -3.36 19.34
CA SER A 116 -21.58 -4.63 18.98
C SER A 116 -20.51 -5.71 18.94
N LEU A 117 -20.83 -6.84 19.54
CA LEU A 117 -19.94 -7.97 19.76
C LEU A 117 -20.66 -9.27 19.42
N PHE A 118 -19.89 -10.24 18.95
CA PHE A 118 -20.34 -11.59 18.61
C PHE A 118 -21.43 -11.59 17.53
N ARG A 119 -21.08 -11.99 16.32
CA ARG A 119 -22.07 -12.17 15.26
C ARG A 119 -23.08 -13.24 15.66
N ASN A 120 -24.38 -12.92 15.51
CA ASN A 120 -25.48 -13.82 15.86
C ASN A 120 -25.71 -14.86 14.76
N ILE A 121 -24.72 -15.71 14.54
CA ILE A 121 -24.69 -16.66 13.43
C ILE A 121 -25.73 -17.78 13.56
N ASN A 122 -26.19 -18.07 14.78
CA ASN A 122 -27.22 -19.07 15.02
C ASN A 122 -28.62 -18.59 14.60
N ASN A 123 -28.81 -17.29 14.40
CA ASN A 123 -30.03 -16.77 13.83
C ASN A 123 -29.95 -16.89 12.30
N PRO A 124 -30.75 -17.77 11.66
CA PRO A 124 -30.68 -17.99 10.21
C PRO A 124 -31.10 -16.76 9.40
N ASN A 125 -31.71 -15.75 10.03
CA ASN A 125 -32.09 -14.49 9.40
C ASN A 125 -30.97 -13.45 9.38
N VAL A 126 -29.85 -13.69 10.07
CA VAL A 126 -28.69 -12.79 10.04
C VAL A 126 -27.90 -13.06 8.76
N ARG A 127 -28.04 -12.13 7.81
CA ARG A 127 -27.31 -12.13 6.53
C ARG A 127 -26.25 -11.03 6.53
N ASP A 128 -26.67 -9.78 6.52
CA ASP A 128 -25.78 -8.63 6.34
C ASP A 128 -25.11 -8.27 7.67
N PHE A 129 -25.90 -7.78 8.63
CA PHE A 129 -25.47 -7.40 9.97
C PHE A 129 -26.36 -8.07 11.04
N GLY A 130 -25.82 -8.26 12.23
CA GLY A 130 -26.57 -8.87 13.34
C GLY A 130 -25.66 -9.38 14.45
N TRP A 131 -25.90 -8.89 15.66
CA TRP A 131 -25.02 -9.07 16.80
C TRP A 131 -25.78 -9.69 17.97
N SER A 132 -25.13 -10.59 18.71
CA SER A 132 -25.71 -11.23 19.89
C SER A 132 -25.57 -10.35 21.13
N LEU A 133 -24.54 -9.52 21.19
CA LEU A 133 -24.30 -8.59 22.30
C LEU A 133 -24.18 -7.18 21.74
N ASN A 134 -25.05 -6.28 22.19
CA ASN A 134 -24.99 -4.86 21.87
C ASN A 134 -24.99 -4.08 23.19
N TYR A 135 -23.89 -3.39 23.48
CA TYR A 135 -23.75 -2.62 24.71
C TYR A 135 -22.94 -1.34 24.47
N GLY A 136 -22.76 -0.49 25.47
CA GLY A 136 -21.97 0.74 25.35
C GLY A 136 -20.74 0.73 26.26
N PHE A 137 -19.81 1.63 25.99
CA PHE A 137 -18.74 1.93 26.95
C PHE A 137 -19.25 2.89 28.01
N ASN A 138 -19.12 2.51 29.28
CA ASN A 138 -19.47 3.36 30.41
C ASN A 138 -18.20 3.90 31.05
N ASN A 139 -18.28 5.12 31.60
CA ASN A 139 -17.18 5.76 32.33
C ASN A 139 -17.43 5.66 33.84
N PRO A 140 -16.75 4.76 34.57
CA PRO A 140 -16.93 4.61 36.01
C PRO A 140 -16.50 5.85 36.81
N LEU A 141 -15.64 6.71 36.26
CA LEU A 141 -15.20 7.96 36.89
C LEU A 141 -16.22 9.09 36.72
N GLU A 142 -17.16 8.98 35.79
CA GLU A 142 -18.25 9.94 35.56
C GLU A 142 -19.62 9.34 35.90
N ALA A 143 -19.74 8.71 37.07
CA ALA A 143 -21.00 8.10 37.52
C ALA A 143 -21.61 7.11 36.51
N ASN A 144 -20.76 6.39 35.77
CA ASN A 144 -21.13 5.45 34.69
C ASN A 144 -21.81 6.09 33.48
N GLN A 145 -21.68 7.41 33.27
CA GLN A 145 -22.14 8.03 32.04
C GLN A 145 -21.30 7.53 30.85
N PRO A 146 -21.88 7.38 29.65
CA PRO A 146 -21.14 6.89 28.49
C PRO A 146 -20.38 8.05 27.82
N ILE A 147 -19.43 8.65 28.53
CA ILE A 147 -18.64 9.81 28.07
C ILE A 147 -17.16 9.45 28.13
N CYS A 148 -16.48 9.52 26.98
CA CYS A 148 -15.10 9.07 26.81
C CYS A 148 -14.24 10.22 26.33
N HIS A 149 -13.18 10.53 27.07
CA HIS A 149 -12.31 11.67 26.80
C HIS A 149 -11.01 11.23 26.15
N ALA A 150 -10.46 12.10 25.30
CA ALA A 150 -9.13 11.89 24.76
C ALA A 150 -8.08 11.92 25.87
N GLY A 151 -7.09 11.02 25.74
CA GLY A 151 -5.96 10.93 26.67
C GLY A 151 -6.25 10.25 28.01
N THR A 152 -7.45 9.69 28.21
CA THR A 152 -7.81 8.98 29.44
C THR A 152 -8.22 7.52 29.17
N ARG A 153 -8.23 6.70 30.22
CA ARG A 153 -8.58 5.26 30.17
C ARG A 153 -9.83 5.00 31.01
N ASP A 154 -10.85 5.81 30.74
CA ASP A 154 -12.00 5.91 31.65
C ASP A 154 -13.21 5.11 31.15
N CYS A 155 -13.34 4.97 29.83
CA CYS A 155 -14.45 4.25 29.23
C CYS A 155 -14.16 2.77 29.05
N MET A 156 -15.01 1.92 29.63
CA MET A 156 -14.82 0.48 29.56
C MET A 156 -16.11 -0.34 29.54
N MET A 157 -15.98 -1.58 29.12
CA MET A 157 -16.98 -2.63 29.32
C MET A 157 -16.31 -3.97 29.60
N SER A 158 -17.08 -4.94 30.09
CA SER A 158 -16.60 -6.30 30.30
C SER A 158 -17.69 -7.33 30.01
N PHE A 159 -17.27 -8.53 29.63
CA PHE A 159 -18.16 -9.68 29.47
C PHE A 159 -17.45 -10.96 29.92
N THR A 160 -18.24 -11.94 30.35
CA THR A 160 -17.76 -13.15 31.04
C THR A 160 -18.17 -14.47 30.40
N SER A 161 -18.82 -14.39 29.23
CA SER A 161 -19.30 -15.56 28.48
C SER A 161 -19.24 -15.27 26.98
N ASN A 162 -19.26 -16.34 26.19
CA ASN A 162 -19.35 -16.32 24.74
C ASN A 162 -20.82 -16.26 24.30
N TRP A 163 -21.21 -15.15 23.68
CA TRP A 163 -22.58 -14.87 23.26
C TRP A 163 -22.92 -15.46 21.87
N ARG A 164 -22.02 -16.24 21.26
CA ARG A 164 -22.31 -16.93 19.99
C ARG A 164 -23.16 -18.19 20.17
N THR A 165 -23.44 -18.61 21.40
CA THR A 165 -24.33 -19.75 21.71
C THR A 165 -25.56 -19.27 22.48
N SER A 166 -26.65 -20.03 22.45
CA SER A 166 -27.81 -19.79 23.32
C SER A 166 -28.20 -21.13 23.99
N PRO A 167 -28.09 -21.26 25.33
CA PRO A 167 -27.55 -20.28 26.29
C PRO A 167 -26.06 -19.98 26.05
N HIS A 168 -25.55 -18.86 26.59
CA HIS A 168 -24.15 -18.46 26.43
C HIS A 168 -23.21 -19.51 27.06
N SER A 169 -22.06 -19.74 26.46
CA SER A 169 -21.04 -20.67 26.97
C SER A 169 -19.92 -19.93 27.72
N PRO A 170 -19.10 -20.62 28.53
CA PRO A 170 -17.83 -20.07 28.99
C PRO A 170 -16.93 -19.64 27.81
N LEU A 171 -16.09 -18.63 28.05
CA LEU A 171 -15.06 -18.18 27.11
C LEU A 171 -13.92 -19.20 27.07
N LYS A 172 -13.40 -19.48 25.88
CA LYS A 172 -12.22 -20.33 25.68
C LYS A 172 -11.24 -19.72 24.69
N ILE A 173 -9.96 -20.07 24.83
CA ILE A 173 -8.93 -19.74 23.84
C ILE A 173 -9.37 -20.25 22.46
N GLY A 174 -9.25 -19.40 21.45
CA GLY A 174 -9.71 -19.66 20.09
C GLY A 174 -11.15 -19.22 19.79
N ASP A 175 -11.92 -18.75 20.78
CA ASP A 175 -13.20 -18.14 20.51
C ASP A 175 -13.05 -16.89 19.63
N LYS A 176 -13.97 -16.74 18.68
CA LYS A 176 -14.01 -15.68 17.67
C LYS A 176 -14.97 -14.59 18.13
N ILE A 177 -14.49 -13.36 18.20
CA ILE A 177 -15.27 -12.18 18.61
C ILE A 177 -15.15 -11.13 17.51
N GLU A 178 -16.22 -10.95 16.74
CA GLU A 178 -16.33 -9.81 15.82
C GLU A 178 -16.59 -8.54 16.63
N LEU A 179 -15.81 -7.50 16.34
CA LEU A 179 -15.82 -6.22 17.04
C LEU A 179 -16.35 -5.14 16.08
N ALA A 180 -17.48 -4.52 16.41
CA ALA A 180 -18.06 -3.42 15.66
C ALA A 180 -18.39 -2.22 16.57
N PRO A 181 -17.37 -1.42 16.94
CA PRO A 181 -17.62 -0.19 17.68
C PRO A 181 -18.28 0.85 16.75
N ALA A 182 -19.14 1.70 17.31
CA ALA A 182 -19.84 2.76 16.60
C ALA A 182 -19.68 4.06 17.40
N PRO A 183 -18.66 4.88 17.08
CA PRO A 183 -18.39 6.10 17.83
C PRO A 183 -19.49 7.13 17.61
N ARG A 184 -19.75 7.90 18.66
CA ARG A 184 -20.60 9.07 18.59
C ARG A 184 -19.90 10.27 19.22
N LEU A 185 -19.74 11.35 18.46
CA LEU A 185 -19.12 12.60 18.92
C LEU A 185 -20.10 13.38 19.80
N LEU A 186 -19.58 14.17 20.73
CA LEU A 186 -20.38 14.95 21.69
C LEU A 186 -21.24 16.06 21.03
N SER A 187 -20.81 16.62 19.88
CA SER A 187 -21.57 17.63 19.11
C SER A 187 -21.10 17.69 17.65
N PRO A 188 -21.98 17.93 16.65
CA PRO A 188 -21.60 18.07 15.25
C PRO A 188 -20.96 19.45 14.98
N ALA A 189 -21.10 20.40 15.92
CA ALA A 189 -20.63 21.77 15.79
C ALA A 189 -19.10 21.92 15.89
N ILE A 190 -18.35 20.84 16.15
CA ILE A 190 -16.89 20.91 16.27
C ILE A 190 -16.26 21.26 14.91
N ASP A 191 -16.77 20.68 13.83
CA ASP A 191 -16.22 20.86 12.48
C ASP A 191 -17.25 20.78 11.35
N GLY A 192 -18.54 20.53 11.63
CA GLY A 192 -19.59 20.43 10.62
C GLY A 192 -19.77 19.04 9.99
N GLY A 193 -19.05 18.02 10.47
CA GLY A 193 -19.30 16.63 10.09
C GLY A 193 -20.42 15.95 10.89
N GLY A 194 -20.77 14.71 10.53
CA GLY A 194 -21.76 13.92 11.26
C GLY A 194 -21.36 13.60 12.71
N GLU A 195 -22.35 13.29 13.56
CA GLU A 195 -22.11 12.89 14.96
C GLU A 195 -21.93 11.39 15.15
N ARG A 196 -22.50 10.55 14.28
CA ARG A 196 -22.58 9.10 14.46
C ARG A 196 -21.93 8.39 13.29
N TYR A 197 -21.07 7.44 13.61
CA TYR A 197 -20.40 6.61 12.62
C TYR A 197 -20.44 5.16 13.03
N TYR A 198 -20.32 4.29 12.04
CA TYR A 198 -19.81 2.95 12.26
C TYR A 198 -18.29 3.05 12.28
N SER A 199 -17.61 1.91 12.44
CA SER A 199 -16.16 1.90 12.34
C SER A 199 -15.66 0.62 11.72
N PHE A 200 -14.35 0.61 11.51
CA PHE A 200 -13.65 -0.53 10.95
C PHE A 200 -13.85 -1.78 11.82
N GLU A 201 -14.65 -2.73 11.34
CA GLU A 201 -14.89 -4.00 12.00
C GLU A 201 -13.68 -4.94 11.91
N GLN A 202 -13.37 -5.61 13.01
CA GLN A 202 -12.24 -6.54 13.07
C GLN A 202 -12.60 -7.82 13.82
N LEU A 203 -11.79 -8.86 13.62
CA LEU A 203 -11.93 -10.13 14.33
C LEU A 203 -10.87 -10.22 15.44
N TYR A 204 -11.33 -10.37 16.67
CA TYR A 204 -10.48 -10.76 17.81
C TYR A 204 -10.61 -12.26 18.05
N VAL A 205 -9.48 -12.93 18.25
CA VAL A 205 -9.45 -14.35 18.65
C VAL A 205 -8.92 -14.44 20.07
N VAL A 206 -9.72 -15.01 20.97
CA VAL A 206 -9.40 -15.15 22.40
C VAL A 206 -8.07 -15.91 22.57
N GLY A 207 -7.16 -15.33 23.34
CA GLY A 207 -5.79 -15.79 23.58
C GLY A 207 -4.83 -15.60 22.40
N LYS A 208 -5.24 -14.92 21.34
CA LYS A 208 -4.41 -14.70 20.14
C LYS A 208 -4.33 -13.23 19.69
N GLY A 209 -5.38 -12.43 19.87
CA GLY A 209 -5.42 -11.03 19.43
C GLY A 209 -6.16 -10.81 18.11
N MET A 210 -5.92 -9.65 17.49
CA MET A 210 -6.55 -9.26 16.21
C MET A 210 -6.09 -10.15 15.06
N ARG A 211 -7.01 -10.54 14.17
CA ARG A 211 -6.70 -11.34 12.98
C ARG A 211 -7.42 -10.80 11.75
N PRO A 212 -6.76 -10.76 10.57
CA PRO A 212 -7.45 -10.65 9.29
C PRO A 212 -8.42 -11.82 9.12
N TRP A 213 -9.55 -11.60 8.47
CA TRP A 213 -10.64 -12.59 8.43
C TRP A 213 -11.34 -12.68 7.06
N TYR A 214 -12.06 -13.77 6.89
CA TYR A 214 -12.96 -14.03 5.77
C TYR A 214 -14.25 -14.73 6.25
N GLY A 215 -15.29 -14.76 5.42
CA GLY A 215 -16.59 -15.31 5.75
C GLY A 215 -16.72 -16.74 5.25
N ILE A 216 -17.01 -17.68 6.16
CA ILE A 216 -17.26 -19.09 5.84
C ILE A 216 -18.75 -19.43 5.82
N ALA A 217 -19.06 -20.60 5.26
CA ALA A 217 -20.43 -21.05 5.05
C ALA A 217 -21.16 -21.32 6.38
N PRO A 218 -22.50 -21.22 6.40
CA PRO A 218 -23.36 -20.82 5.29
C PRO A 218 -23.65 -19.31 5.21
N ASN A 219 -23.36 -18.52 6.25
CA ASN A 219 -23.83 -17.13 6.37
C ASN A 219 -22.68 -16.12 6.58
N LEU A 220 -21.55 -16.34 5.88
CA LEU A 220 -20.31 -15.56 6.02
C LEU A 220 -19.86 -15.40 7.48
N ASP A 221 -19.84 -16.49 8.25
CA ASP A 221 -19.29 -16.46 9.61
C ASP A 221 -17.82 -16.05 9.59
N SER A 222 -17.37 -15.12 10.42
CA SER A 222 -15.96 -14.73 10.42
C SER A 222 -15.06 -15.88 10.86
N GLU A 223 -14.05 -16.20 10.06
CA GLU A 223 -12.93 -17.09 10.39
C GLU A 223 -11.62 -16.34 10.14
N PRO A 224 -10.58 -16.53 10.98
CA PRO A 224 -9.26 -15.99 10.68
C PRO A 224 -8.78 -16.50 9.32
N LEU A 225 -8.18 -15.60 8.54
CA LEU A 225 -7.50 -15.96 7.31
C LEU A 225 -6.29 -16.86 7.65
N PRO A 226 -6.08 -17.96 6.92
CA PRO A 226 -4.87 -18.78 7.03
C PRO A 226 -3.61 -17.98 6.71
N ASP A 227 -2.50 -18.28 7.39
CA ASP A 227 -1.25 -17.53 7.27
C ASP A 227 -0.73 -17.48 5.83
N GLU A 228 -0.94 -18.52 5.02
CA GLU A 228 -0.54 -18.58 3.61
C GLU A 228 -1.24 -17.54 2.72
N THR A 229 -2.42 -17.07 3.12
CA THR A 229 -3.18 -16.04 2.40
C THR A 229 -2.77 -14.61 2.78
N LEU A 230 -2.02 -14.45 3.87
CA LEU A 230 -1.62 -13.16 4.40
C LEU A 230 -0.43 -12.59 3.61
N LEU A 231 -0.71 -11.85 2.54
CA LEU A 231 0.33 -11.23 1.70
C LEU A 231 1.15 -10.19 2.46
N GLY A 232 0.52 -9.46 3.39
CA GLY A 232 1.19 -8.50 4.28
C GLY A 232 1.41 -9.02 5.70
N GLY A 233 1.34 -10.33 5.96
CA GLY A 233 1.31 -10.85 7.33
C GLY A 233 0.08 -10.35 8.08
N GLN A 234 0.22 -10.01 9.36
CA GLN A 234 -0.89 -9.47 10.17
C GLN A 234 -1.34 -8.06 9.72
N ALA A 235 -0.56 -7.37 8.89
CA ALA A 235 -0.95 -6.11 8.25
C ALA A 235 -1.84 -6.32 7.01
N SER A 236 -2.21 -7.56 6.69
CA SER A 236 -3.10 -7.85 5.55
C SER A 236 -4.53 -7.37 5.80
N VAL A 237 -5.15 -6.72 4.81
CA VAL A 237 -6.56 -6.32 4.84
C VAL A 237 -7.44 -7.56 4.66
N SER A 238 -8.45 -7.69 5.53
CA SER A 238 -9.47 -8.74 5.48
C SER A 238 -10.24 -8.76 4.16
N TYR A 239 -10.90 -9.87 3.86
CA TYR A 239 -11.77 -9.94 2.69
C TYR A 239 -12.93 -8.95 2.82
N ASN A 240 -13.26 -8.30 1.70
CA ASN A 240 -14.26 -7.24 1.64
C ASN A 240 -15.65 -7.80 1.30
N TYR A 241 -16.69 -7.49 2.08
CA TYR A 241 -18.04 -7.99 1.82
C TYR A 241 -19.07 -6.89 1.54
N SER A 242 -18.62 -5.64 1.38
CA SER A 242 -19.47 -4.49 1.09
C SER A 242 -19.47 -4.08 -0.40
N GLU A 243 -18.95 -4.92 -1.30
CA GLU A 243 -18.91 -4.67 -2.75
C GLU A 243 -18.09 -3.41 -3.16
N GLU A 244 -17.06 -3.09 -2.36
CA GLU A 244 -16.10 -2.01 -2.61
C GLU A 244 -14.66 -2.46 -3.01
N PRO A 245 -14.46 -3.42 -3.94
CA PRO A 245 -13.11 -3.93 -4.26
C PRO A 245 -12.15 -2.85 -4.78
N HIS A 246 -12.68 -1.78 -5.37
CA HIS A 246 -11.92 -0.64 -5.88
C HIS A 246 -11.24 0.20 -4.77
N ARG A 247 -11.63 0.04 -3.49
CA ARG A 247 -11.08 0.79 -2.34
C ARG A 247 -10.06 -0.01 -1.52
N VAL A 248 -9.77 -1.25 -1.90
CA VAL A 248 -8.96 -2.17 -1.09
C VAL A 248 -7.53 -1.66 -0.85
N PHE A 249 -6.98 -0.85 -1.76
CA PHE A 249 -5.64 -0.25 -1.63
C PHE A 249 -5.57 0.98 -0.73
N GLN A 250 -6.70 1.45 -0.20
CA GLN A 250 -6.77 2.66 0.62
C GLN A 250 -6.88 2.37 2.13
N GLN A 251 -6.95 1.10 2.51
CA GLN A 251 -7.25 0.69 3.89
C GLN A 251 -5.99 0.64 4.76
N MET A 252 -6.19 0.85 6.07
CA MET A 252 -5.13 0.72 7.08
C MET A 252 -4.69 -0.74 7.20
N ALA A 253 -3.46 -0.95 7.67
CA ALA A 253 -3.02 -2.26 8.15
C ALA A 253 -4.01 -2.81 9.18
N ASN A 254 -4.36 -4.11 9.09
CA ASN A 254 -5.37 -4.70 9.96
C ASN A 254 -4.93 -4.72 11.44
N ASN A 255 -3.63 -4.79 11.70
CA ASN A 255 -3.05 -4.73 13.04
C ASN A 255 -2.66 -3.31 13.51
N ILE A 256 -3.16 -2.24 12.87
CA ILE A 256 -2.78 -0.87 13.20
C ILE A 256 -3.07 -0.53 14.67
N GLY A 257 -2.13 0.16 15.31
CA GLY A 257 -2.25 0.66 16.67
C GLY A 257 -3.13 1.90 16.81
N ILE A 258 -3.36 2.31 18.06
CA ILE A 258 -4.28 3.39 18.41
C ILE A 258 -3.70 4.73 17.99
N LYS A 259 -2.44 4.98 18.33
CA LYS A 259 -1.76 6.26 18.02
C LYS A 259 -1.54 6.37 16.52
N ASN A 260 -1.07 5.29 15.89
CA ASN A 260 -0.74 5.24 14.47
C ASN A 260 -1.96 5.42 13.55
N THR A 261 -3.16 5.09 14.02
CA THR A 261 -4.41 5.38 13.29
C THR A 261 -4.62 6.88 13.06
N LYS A 262 -4.26 7.72 14.04
CA LYS A 262 -4.33 9.19 13.89
C LYS A 262 -3.32 9.67 12.84
N SER A 263 -2.06 9.22 12.92
CA SER A 263 -1.05 9.56 11.93
C SER A 263 -1.46 9.13 10.52
N PHE A 264 -2.01 7.92 10.37
CA PHE A 264 -2.50 7.41 9.10
C PHE A 264 -3.54 8.32 8.46
N VAL A 265 -4.61 8.69 9.18
CA VAL A 265 -5.68 9.52 8.61
C VAL A 265 -5.22 10.94 8.28
N GLN A 266 -4.28 11.49 9.07
CA GLN A 266 -3.71 12.82 8.84
C GLN A 266 -2.72 12.82 7.66
N GLY A 267 -1.94 11.75 7.48
CA GLY A 267 -1.11 11.57 6.30
C GLY A 267 -1.93 11.35 5.03
N ARG A 268 -3.00 10.55 5.13
CA ARG A 268 -3.96 10.37 4.04
C ARG A 268 -4.58 11.70 3.61
N ARG A 269 -4.94 12.55 4.58
CA ARG A 269 -5.47 13.90 4.32
C ARG A 269 -4.51 14.70 3.43
N LEU A 270 -3.21 14.71 3.75
CA LEU A 270 -2.18 15.37 2.93
C LEU A 270 -2.05 14.75 1.53
N PHE A 271 -2.03 13.41 1.45
CA PHE A 271 -1.91 12.68 0.17
C PHE A 271 -3.06 12.99 -0.81
N HIS A 272 -4.23 13.32 -0.27
CA HIS A 272 -5.45 13.69 -1.02
C HIS A 272 -5.64 15.20 -1.19
N THR A 273 -4.81 16.04 -0.57
CA THR A 273 -4.89 17.51 -0.66
C THR A 273 -4.24 18.01 -1.94
N SER A 274 -4.90 18.96 -2.60
CA SER A 274 -4.34 19.73 -3.71
C SER A 274 -3.41 20.82 -3.20
N PHE A 275 -2.17 20.82 -3.66
CA PHE A 275 -1.20 21.89 -3.38
C PHE A 275 -1.46 23.15 -4.23
N ALA A 276 -2.45 23.12 -5.13
CA ALA A 276 -2.88 24.30 -5.87
C ALA A 276 -3.83 25.17 -5.05
N ASP A 277 -4.85 24.54 -4.43
CA ASP A 277 -6.00 25.22 -3.85
C ASP A 277 -6.42 24.70 -2.46
N GLY A 278 -5.66 23.75 -1.90
CA GLY A 278 -5.90 23.15 -0.59
C GLY A 278 -7.11 22.19 -0.54
N THR A 279 -7.81 21.97 -1.65
CA THR A 279 -9.03 21.15 -1.66
C THR A 279 -8.70 19.66 -1.54
N HIS A 280 -9.55 18.93 -0.82
CA HIS A 280 -9.44 17.48 -0.69
C HIS A 280 -10.12 16.79 -1.87
N SER A 281 -9.50 15.74 -2.41
CA SER A 281 -10.06 15.00 -3.56
C SER A 281 -11.38 14.28 -3.28
N GLU A 282 -11.66 13.94 -2.02
CA GLU A 282 -12.92 13.33 -1.60
C GLU A 282 -13.79 14.34 -0.86
N HIS A 283 -15.10 14.35 -1.14
CA HIS A 283 -16.06 15.31 -0.62
C HIS A 283 -15.56 16.78 -0.66
N PRO A 284 -15.14 17.29 -1.82
CA PRO A 284 -14.44 18.60 -1.92
C PRO A 284 -15.29 19.79 -1.46
N THR A 285 -16.62 19.66 -1.43
CA THR A 285 -17.55 20.70 -0.96
C THR A 285 -17.79 20.67 0.54
N SER A 286 -17.46 19.55 1.20
CA SER A 286 -17.78 19.32 2.62
C SER A 286 -16.52 19.24 3.47
N ASN A 287 -15.47 18.57 2.98
CA ASN A 287 -14.19 18.55 3.66
C ASN A 287 -13.57 19.96 3.64
N PRO A 288 -13.00 20.42 4.76
CA PRO A 288 -12.40 21.74 4.84
C PRO A 288 -11.27 21.88 3.83
N VAL A 289 -11.00 23.10 3.39
CA VAL A 289 -9.83 23.42 2.58
C VAL A 289 -8.61 23.50 3.49
N PHE A 290 -7.52 22.82 3.13
CA PHE A 290 -6.25 22.92 3.83
C PHE A 290 -5.52 24.19 3.37
N THR A 291 -5.80 25.31 4.02
CA THR A 291 -5.44 26.64 3.53
C THR A 291 -3.93 26.85 3.44
N GLU A 292 -3.20 26.22 4.36
CA GLU A 292 -1.75 26.19 4.44
C GLU A 292 -1.09 25.66 3.16
N HIS A 293 -1.78 24.77 2.43
CA HIS A 293 -1.27 24.17 1.19
C HIS A 293 -1.83 24.80 -0.10
N LYS A 294 -2.42 26.00 -0.02
CA LYS A 294 -2.79 26.76 -1.23
C LYS A 294 -1.55 27.35 -1.91
N GLY A 295 -1.51 27.27 -3.25
CA GLY A 295 -0.48 27.94 -4.05
C GLY A 295 0.95 27.45 -3.81
N GLN A 296 1.11 26.21 -3.35
CA GLN A 296 2.41 25.61 -3.01
C GLN A 296 3.05 24.82 -4.15
N LEU A 297 2.33 24.58 -5.26
CA LEU A 297 2.91 23.95 -6.44
C LEU A 297 4.07 24.77 -7.00
N GLY A 298 5.08 24.07 -7.51
CA GLY A 298 6.17 24.72 -8.23
C GLY A 298 5.69 25.42 -9.50
N PRO A 299 6.56 26.23 -10.14
CA PRO A 299 6.23 26.91 -11.39
C PRO A 299 5.88 25.94 -12.53
N ARG A 300 6.28 24.68 -12.38
CA ARG A 300 5.83 23.54 -13.18
C ARG A 300 5.57 22.34 -12.28
N TYR A 301 4.67 21.47 -12.70
CA TYR A 301 4.27 20.25 -11.99
C TYR A 301 3.65 19.24 -12.97
N ASN A 302 3.37 18.02 -12.51
CA ASN A 302 2.66 17.00 -13.27
C ASN A 302 1.19 16.93 -12.84
N GLN A 303 0.94 16.85 -11.53
CA GLN A 303 -0.39 16.84 -10.92
C GLN A 303 -0.42 17.66 -9.63
N ALA A 304 -1.62 18.06 -9.20
CA ALA A 304 -1.80 18.89 -8.01
C ALA A 304 -1.90 18.07 -6.72
N ARG A 305 -2.19 16.76 -6.84
CA ARG A 305 -2.35 15.81 -5.73
C ARG A 305 -1.56 14.53 -5.95
N CYS A 306 -1.12 13.89 -4.88
CA CYS A 306 -0.43 12.59 -4.98
C CYS A 306 -1.35 11.50 -5.56
N ILE A 307 -2.63 11.49 -5.16
CA ILE A 307 -3.65 10.53 -5.62
C ILE A 307 -3.97 10.64 -7.13
N GLU A 308 -3.62 11.73 -7.80
CA GLU A 308 -3.87 11.89 -9.25
C GLU A 308 -2.90 11.04 -10.07
N CYS A 309 -1.64 10.91 -9.63
CA CYS A 309 -0.69 9.95 -10.20
C CYS A 309 -0.93 8.53 -9.67
N HIS A 310 -1.26 8.40 -8.38
CA HIS A 310 -1.53 7.13 -7.71
C HIS A 310 -3.05 6.89 -7.57
N THR A 311 -3.76 6.74 -8.69
CA THR A 311 -5.24 6.69 -8.70
C THR A 311 -5.78 5.61 -7.77
N LEU A 312 -6.53 6.02 -6.74
CA LEU A 312 -7.04 5.14 -5.67
C LEU A 312 -5.95 4.29 -4.99
N ASN A 313 -4.75 4.87 -4.79
CA ASN A 313 -3.53 4.20 -4.34
C ASN A 313 -2.99 3.11 -5.30
N GLY A 314 -3.61 2.98 -6.47
CA GLY A 314 -3.19 2.13 -7.56
C GLY A 314 -2.16 2.80 -8.45
N ARG A 315 -2.11 2.32 -9.70
CA ARG A 315 -1.17 2.78 -10.71
C ARG A 315 -1.71 3.99 -11.47
N SER A 316 -0.82 4.70 -12.16
CA SER A 316 -1.21 5.79 -13.05
C SER A 316 -2.23 5.34 -14.09
N ALA A 317 -3.07 6.27 -14.53
CA ALA A 317 -4.00 6.04 -15.63
C ALA A 317 -3.28 5.51 -16.89
N ALA A 318 -3.92 4.59 -17.61
CA ALA A 318 -3.39 4.05 -18.84
C ALA A 318 -3.14 5.17 -19.87
N PRO A 319 -1.96 5.23 -20.50
CA PRO A 319 -1.66 6.25 -21.50
C PRO A 319 -2.47 6.00 -22.78
N ALA A 320 -3.27 6.98 -23.19
CA ALA A 320 -3.89 7.00 -24.52
C ALA A 320 -2.92 7.61 -25.55
N ALA A 321 -2.94 7.11 -26.80
CA ALA A 321 -2.14 7.69 -27.87
C ALA A 321 -2.52 9.17 -28.08
N GLY A 322 -1.51 10.03 -28.23
CA GLY A 322 -1.67 11.49 -28.31
C GLY A 322 -1.97 12.18 -26.99
N ALA A 323 -2.39 11.46 -25.95
CA ALA A 323 -2.66 12.05 -24.64
C ALA A 323 -1.36 12.37 -23.89
N ARG A 324 -1.43 13.41 -23.06
CA ARG A 324 -0.33 13.83 -22.20
C ARG A 324 -0.11 12.82 -21.08
N LEU A 325 1.15 12.52 -20.79
CA LEU A 325 1.57 11.57 -19.77
C LEU A 325 1.69 12.19 -18.38
N ALA A 326 0.82 13.13 -18.02
CA ALA A 326 0.96 13.91 -16.77
C ALA A 326 0.75 13.09 -15.49
N THR A 327 0.25 11.86 -15.58
CA THR A 327 0.14 10.92 -14.45
C THR A 327 1.34 9.96 -14.34
N LEU A 328 2.29 10.04 -15.30
CA LEU A 328 3.54 9.28 -15.32
C LEU A 328 4.72 10.24 -15.09
N SER A 329 5.78 9.74 -14.48
CA SER A 329 7.04 10.48 -14.36
C SER A 329 7.91 10.23 -15.59
N VAL A 330 8.30 11.29 -16.29
CA VAL A 330 9.26 11.22 -17.41
C VAL A 330 10.60 11.73 -16.89
N LEU A 331 11.47 10.83 -16.45
CA LEU A 331 12.82 11.20 -16.00
C LEU A 331 13.70 11.55 -17.18
N THR A 332 14.64 12.46 -16.97
CA THR A 332 15.50 13.03 -18.01
C THR A 332 16.92 13.19 -17.51
N GLY A 333 17.88 13.16 -18.45
CA GLY A 333 19.28 13.43 -18.17
C GLY A 333 20.08 13.78 -19.41
N ALA A 334 21.30 14.24 -19.16
CA ALA A 334 22.32 14.49 -20.15
C ALA A 334 23.52 13.56 -19.93
N ALA A 335 24.18 13.16 -21.02
CA ALA A 335 25.42 12.40 -20.93
C ALA A 335 26.53 13.26 -20.31
N GLY A 336 27.16 12.77 -19.25
CA GLY A 336 28.31 13.36 -18.59
C GLY A 336 29.62 12.63 -18.92
N VAL A 337 30.73 13.15 -18.37
CA VAL A 337 32.06 12.55 -18.53
C VAL A 337 32.09 11.17 -17.85
N GLY A 338 32.74 10.20 -18.50
CA GLY A 338 32.93 8.86 -17.94
C GLY A 338 31.64 8.04 -17.77
N GLY A 339 30.57 8.37 -18.50
CA GLY A 339 29.28 7.68 -18.40
C GLY A 339 28.40 8.13 -17.23
N SER A 340 28.79 9.20 -16.53
CA SER A 340 27.91 9.86 -15.55
C SER A 340 26.66 10.44 -16.21
N VAL A 341 25.59 10.58 -15.43
CA VAL A 341 24.36 11.23 -15.88
C VAL A 341 24.25 12.57 -15.17
N LEU A 342 24.11 13.65 -15.95
CA LEU A 342 23.86 15.00 -15.47
C LEU A 342 22.37 15.35 -15.60
N PRO A 343 21.85 16.34 -14.86
CA PRO A 343 20.51 16.86 -15.09
C PRO A 343 20.37 17.34 -16.54
N ASP A 344 19.21 17.10 -17.16
CA ASP A 344 18.92 17.66 -18.48
C ASP A 344 18.90 19.20 -18.42
N PRO A 345 19.54 19.92 -19.36
CA PRO A 345 19.64 21.38 -19.31
C PRO A 345 18.28 22.09 -19.41
N THR A 346 17.28 21.48 -20.04
CA THR A 346 15.93 22.03 -20.17
C THR A 346 15.04 21.57 -19.02
N TYR A 347 15.04 20.26 -18.73
CA TYR A 347 14.06 19.63 -17.85
C TYR A 347 14.57 19.37 -16.44
N GLY A 348 15.88 19.24 -16.23
CA GLY A 348 16.46 18.77 -14.97
C GLY A 348 16.38 17.24 -14.88
N TRP A 349 16.04 16.71 -13.72
CA TRP A 349 15.93 15.27 -13.50
C TRP A 349 14.64 14.64 -14.04
N ASN A 350 13.61 15.44 -14.34
CA ASN A 350 12.37 14.98 -14.94
C ASN A 350 11.60 16.09 -15.64
N VAL A 351 10.72 15.72 -16.56
CA VAL A 351 9.78 16.65 -17.17
C VAL A 351 8.62 16.90 -16.20
N GLN A 352 8.50 18.14 -15.73
CA GLN A 352 7.29 18.69 -15.12
C GLN A 352 6.43 19.32 -16.20
N GLN A 353 5.38 18.63 -16.59
CA GLN A 353 4.74 18.88 -17.87
C GLN A 353 3.83 20.11 -17.83
N VAL A 354 3.02 20.29 -16.78
CA VAL A 354 2.12 21.43 -16.63
C VAL A 354 2.90 22.67 -16.20
N ALA A 355 2.57 23.83 -16.76
CA ALA A 355 3.14 25.11 -16.36
C ALA A 355 2.13 25.92 -15.57
N GLY A 356 2.56 26.56 -14.48
CA GLY A 356 1.72 27.47 -13.70
C GLY A 356 1.40 28.79 -14.43
N SER A 357 2.22 29.17 -15.41
CA SER A 357 2.00 30.36 -16.25
C SER A 357 1.61 29.96 -17.66
N THR A 358 0.61 30.65 -18.23
CA THR A 358 0.16 30.49 -19.63
C THR A 358 1.18 30.97 -20.66
N SER A 359 2.14 31.81 -20.26
CA SER A 359 3.22 32.30 -21.14
C SER A 359 4.44 31.39 -21.19
N ALA A 360 4.49 30.34 -20.37
CA ALA A 360 5.63 29.44 -20.28
C ALA A 360 5.65 28.43 -21.46
N PRO A 361 6.85 28.02 -21.95
CA PRO A 361 6.94 27.01 -23.00
C PRO A 361 6.25 25.68 -22.66
N GLY A 362 5.70 24.99 -23.67
CA GLY A 362 5.04 23.70 -23.49
C GLY A 362 6.04 22.56 -23.31
N TYR A 363 5.96 21.84 -22.18
CA TYR A 363 6.81 20.67 -21.87
C TYR A 363 5.98 19.36 -21.87
N GLY A 364 5.04 19.21 -22.82
CA GLY A 364 4.23 18.00 -22.93
C GLY A 364 5.06 16.80 -23.38
N VAL A 365 4.74 15.64 -22.80
CA VAL A 365 5.18 14.34 -23.31
C VAL A 365 3.93 13.52 -23.61
N SER A 366 3.89 12.87 -24.75
CA SER A 366 2.77 12.02 -25.19
C SER A 366 3.28 10.77 -25.90
N VAL A 367 2.43 9.75 -26.01
CA VAL A 367 2.70 8.60 -26.88
C VAL A 367 2.29 8.95 -28.31
N ALA A 368 3.26 9.10 -29.20
CA ALA A 368 3.02 9.41 -30.61
C ALA A 368 2.48 8.18 -31.37
N SER A 369 3.06 7.01 -31.12
CA SER A 369 2.66 5.75 -31.74
C SER A 369 3.16 4.56 -30.92
N TYR A 370 2.84 3.34 -31.36
CA TYR A 370 3.39 2.12 -30.80
C TYR A 370 4.06 1.30 -31.91
N THR A 371 5.29 0.86 -31.66
CA THR A 371 5.93 -0.21 -32.46
C THR A 371 5.39 -1.54 -31.96
N LYS A 372 4.83 -2.34 -32.87
CA LYS A 372 4.18 -3.61 -32.53
C LYS A 372 4.97 -4.80 -33.04
N THR A 373 5.09 -5.81 -32.19
CA THR A 373 5.71 -7.10 -32.53
C THR A 373 4.80 -8.22 -32.04
N VAL A 374 4.63 -9.28 -32.83
CA VAL A 374 3.83 -10.45 -32.42
C VAL A 374 4.74 -11.58 -32.02
N ARG A 375 4.46 -12.20 -30.87
CA ARG A 375 5.07 -13.46 -30.44
C ARG A 375 3.99 -14.54 -30.38
N THR A 376 4.34 -15.78 -30.75
CA THR A 376 3.38 -16.90 -30.81
C THR A 376 3.70 -17.90 -29.70
N LEU A 377 2.68 -18.25 -28.91
CA LEU A 377 2.77 -19.28 -27.87
C LEU A 377 2.68 -20.69 -28.49
N ALA A 378 3.03 -21.72 -27.72
CA ALA A 378 3.05 -23.10 -28.22
C ALA A 378 1.70 -23.63 -28.74
N ASP A 379 0.58 -23.05 -28.32
CA ASP A 379 -0.76 -23.41 -28.81
C ASP A 379 -1.22 -22.59 -30.03
N GLY A 380 -0.35 -21.75 -30.59
CA GLY A 380 -0.67 -20.86 -31.70
C GLY A 380 -1.27 -19.51 -31.29
N THR A 381 -1.54 -19.27 -30.01
CA THR A 381 -2.03 -17.97 -29.52
C THR A 381 -1.00 -16.88 -29.83
N GLN A 382 -1.45 -15.79 -30.44
CA GLN A 382 -0.62 -14.62 -30.72
C GLN A 382 -0.71 -13.60 -29.58
N VAL A 383 0.45 -13.18 -29.08
CA VAL A 383 0.59 -12.09 -28.10
C VAL A 383 1.24 -10.91 -28.81
N GLU A 384 0.48 -9.84 -29.01
CA GLU A 384 0.98 -8.57 -29.55
C GLU A 384 1.66 -7.77 -28.44
N LEU A 385 2.94 -7.47 -28.63
CA LEU A 385 3.74 -6.58 -27.81
C LEU A 385 3.71 -5.17 -28.38
N ALA A 386 3.41 -4.16 -27.55
CA ALA A 386 3.43 -2.74 -27.95
C ALA A 386 4.54 -1.97 -27.23
N LYS A 387 5.49 -1.38 -27.97
CA LYS A 387 6.51 -0.47 -27.44
C LYS A 387 6.15 0.98 -27.76
N PRO A 388 5.95 1.85 -26.76
CA PRO A 388 5.58 3.23 -27.01
C PRO A 388 6.72 4.02 -27.67
N VAL A 389 6.36 4.89 -28.61
CA VAL A 389 7.22 5.92 -29.19
C VAL A 389 6.74 7.26 -28.63
N TYR A 390 7.61 7.95 -27.91
CA TYR A 390 7.26 9.19 -27.22
C TYR A 390 7.55 10.42 -28.08
N SER A 391 6.71 11.44 -27.95
CA SER A 391 6.94 12.77 -28.52
C SER A 391 7.02 13.81 -27.41
N PHE A 392 7.94 14.76 -27.58
CA PHE A 392 8.16 15.89 -26.67
C PHE A 392 7.75 17.19 -27.36
N THR A 393 7.03 18.05 -26.67
CA THR A 393 6.70 19.40 -27.17
C THR A 393 7.94 20.31 -27.18
N GLY A 394 8.84 20.13 -26.21
CA GLY A 394 10.14 20.79 -26.20
C GLY A 394 11.25 19.89 -26.79
N PRO A 395 12.53 20.24 -26.57
CA PRO A 395 13.66 19.42 -27.02
C PRO A 395 13.56 17.97 -26.54
N VAL A 396 13.96 17.00 -27.36
CA VAL A 396 14.03 15.61 -26.92
C VAL A 396 15.27 15.45 -26.01
N PRO A 397 15.14 14.98 -24.76
CA PRO A 397 16.28 14.73 -23.88
C PRO A 397 17.22 13.68 -24.48
N SER A 398 18.53 13.83 -24.26
CA SER A 398 19.49 12.82 -24.73
C SER A 398 19.33 11.47 -24.01
N LEU A 399 18.91 11.49 -22.74
CA LEU A 399 18.62 10.33 -21.91
C LEU A 399 17.26 10.54 -21.24
N TYR A 400 16.39 9.52 -21.25
CA TYR A 400 15.10 9.59 -20.59
C TYR A 400 14.55 8.20 -20.21
N SER A 401 13.61 8.20 -19.27
CA SER A 401 12.90 7.01 -18.79
C SER A 401 11.47 7.40 -18.45
N VAL A 402 10.48 6.72 -19.05
CA VAL A 402 9.06 6.95 -18.75
C VAL A 402 8.61 5.93 -17.71
N ARG A 403 8.01 6.42 -16.62
CA ARG A 403 7.67 5.60 -15.45
C ARG A 403 6.23 5.80 -15.02
N GLN A 404 5.48 4.72 -15.08
CA GLN A 404 4.20 4.56 -14.43
C GLN A 404 4.35 4.70 -12.92
N ALA A 405 3.44 5.44 -12.30
CA ALA A 405 3.33 5.45 -10.84
C ALA A 405 2.96 4.04 -10.36
N PRO A 406 3.72 3.42 -9.45
CA PRO A 406 3.35 2.13 -8.89
C PRO A 406 2.18 2.29 -7.90
N GLN A 407 1.48 1.20 -7.62
CA GLN A 407 0.58 1.15 -6.46
C GLN A 407 1.39 1.28 -5.15
N VAL A 408 0.79 1.86 -4.12
CA VAL A 408 1.50 2.26 -2.88
C VAL A 408 1.24 1.35 -1.67
N ILE A 409 0.60 0.20 -1.88
CA ILE A 409 0.32 -0.76 -0.81
C ILE A 409 1.60 -1.46 -0.30
N GLY A 410 1.68 -1.67 1.02
CA GLY A 410 2.73 -2.46 1.65
C GLY A 410 4.14 -1.83 1.63
N MET A 411 4.26 -0.53 1.33
CA MET A 411 5.57 0.14 1.27
C MET A 411 6.34 0.04 2.59
N GLY A 412 5.67 0.20 3.73
CA GLY A 412 6.31 0.07 5.05
C GLY A 412 6.79 -1.35 5.36
N LEU A 413 6.06 -2.38 4.90
CA LEU A 413 6.50 -3.77 5.05
C LEU A 413 7.79 -4.04 4.27
N LEU A 414 7.91 -3.48 3.06
CA LEU A 414 9.15 -3.58 2.27
C LEU A 414 10.30 -2.77 2.89
N GLU A 415 10.00 -1.60 3.47
CA GLU A 415 10.96 -0.79 4.24
C GLU A 415 11.48 -1.56 5.47
N ALA A 416 10.60 -2.31 6.12
CA ALA A 416 10.92 -3.09 7.32
C ALA A 416 11.70 -4.38 7.04
N VAL A 417 11.89 -4.79 5.78
CA VAL A 417 12.77 -5.93 5.46
C VAL A 417 14.22 -5.55 5.77
N ALA A 418 14.83 -6.33 6.66
CA ALA A 418 16.21 -6.13 7.06
C ALA A 418 17.16 -6.32 5.87
N GLU A 419 18.20 -5.50 5.77
CA GLU A 419 19.17 -5.57 4.68
C GLU A 419 19.76 -6.98 4.50
N PRO A 420 20.16 -7.72 5.56
CA PRO A 420 20.68 -9.07 5.40
C PRO A 420 19.70 -10.04 4.73
N THR A 421 18.38 -9.85 4.91
CA THR A 421 17.36 -10.69 4.25
C THR A 421 17.38 -10.49 2.74
N ILE A 422 17.54 -9.24 2.26
CA ILE A 422 17.62 -8.94 0.82
C ILE A 422 18.98 -9.34 0.26
N LEU A 423 20.06 -9.03 0.98
CA LEU A 423 21.43 -9.35 0.52
C LEU A 423 21.69 -10.84 0.42
N ALA A 424 20.99 -11.68 1.21
CA ALA A 424 21.06 -13.13 1.10
C ALA A 424 20.44 -13.68 -0.20
N LEU A 425 19.63 -12.89 -0.91
CA LEU A 425 19.04 -13.24 -2.21
C LEU A 425 19.90 -12.77 -3.40
N ALA A 426 20.94 -11.97 -3.15
CA ALA A 426 21.80 -11.45 -4.21
C ALA A 426 22.74 -12.54 -4.74
N ASP A 427 22.84 -12.63 -6.07
CA ASP A 427 23.70 -13.59 -6.77
C ASP A 427 24.45 -12.94 -7.93
N PRO A 428 25.27 -11.89 -7.70
CA PRO A 428 25.90 -11.11 -8.78
C PRO A 428 26.76 -11.93 -9.74
N ASP A 429 27.26 -13.09 -9.28
CA ASP A 429 28.17 -13.96 -10.02
C ASP A 429 27.47 -15.17 -10.65
N ASP A 430 26.14 -15.29 -10.55
CA ASP A 430 25.36 -16.46 -11.03
C ASP A 430 25.93 -17.77 -10.48
N ALA A 431 26.19 -17.81 -9.17
CA ALA A 431 26.88 -18.92 -8.51
C ALA A 431 26.09 -20.23 -8.61
N ASN A 432 24.77 -20.15 -8.78
CA ASN A 432 23.90 -21.31 -8.94
C ASN A 432 23.74 -21.76 -10.43
N GLY A 433 24.22 -20.96 -11.39
CA GLY A 433 24.18 -21.26 -12.83
C GLY A 433 22.79 -21.28 -13.45
N ASP A 434 21.80 -20.60 -12.85
CA ASP A 434 20.44 -20.49 -13.37
C ASP A 434 20.25 -19.31 -14.35
N GLY A 435 21.26 -18.45 -14.48
CA GLY A 435 21.30 -17.30 -15.38
C GLY A 435 20.72 -16.01 -14.79
N VAL A 436 20.35 -15.99 -13.50
CA VAL A 436 19.79 -14.85 -12.79
C VAL A 436 20.81 -14.29 -11.80
N ARG A 437 21.05 -12.97 -11.83
CA ARG A 437 22.21 -12.33 -11.18
C ARG A 437 21.89 -11.28 -10.13
N GLY A 438 20.65 -11.26 -9.61
CA GLY A 438 20.09 -10.17 -8.81
C GLY A 438 21.11 -9.37 -7.99
N VAL A 439 21.24 -8.07 -8.28
CA VAL A 439 22.23 -7.20 -7.65
C VAL A 439 21.59 -6.14 -6.75
N PRO A 440 22.17 -5.83 -5.58
CA PRO A 440 21.70 -4.73 -4.74
C PRO A 440 22.01 -3.38 -5.38
N HIS A 441 21.18 -2.37 -5.10
CA HIS A 441 21.48 -0.98 -5.44
C HIS A 441 21.84 -0.19 -4.19
N TRP A 442 23.01 0.43 -4.16
CA TRP A 442 23.45 1.28 -3.06
C TRP A 442 23.11 2.74 -3.32
N VAL A 443 22.45 3.39 -2.36
CA VAL A 443 21.92 4.76 -2.52
C VAL A 443 22.32 5.65 -1.35
N ASN A 444 22.64 6.91 -1.66
CA ASN A 444 22.95 7.90 -0.64
C ASN A 444 21.66 8.47 -0.04
N ASN A 445 21.61 8.53 1.29
CA ASN A 445 20.59 9.26 2.01
C ASN A 445 20.72 10.76 1.70
N PRO A 446 19.67 11.43 1.20
CA PRO A 446 19.73 12.83 0.85
C PRO A 446 19.98 13.76 2.06
N GLU A 447 19.58 13.35 3.27
CA GLU A 447 19.65 14.16 4.50
C GLU A 447 20.96 13.90 5.26
N THR A 448 21.40 12.64 5.34
CA THR A 448 22.56 12.26 6.17
C THR A 448 23.83 11.96 5.38
N GLY A 449 23.74 11.80 4.07
CA GLY A 449 24.85 11.37 3.21
C GLY A 449 25.28 9.91 3.41
N LYS A 450 24.69 9.17 4.35
CA LYS A 450 24.98 7.74 4.58
C LYS A 450 24.54 6.89 3.39
N VAL A 451 25.28 5.84 3.09
CA VAL A 451 24.93 4.83 2.08
C VAL A 451 23.96 3.81 2.70
N HIS A 452 22.85 3.55 2.02
CA HIS A 452 21.88 2.51 2.39
C HIS A 452 21.57 1.60 1.20
N LEU A 453 20.95 0.45 1.49
CA LEU A 453 20.34 -0.38 0.45
C LEU A 453 19.08 0.30 -0.10
N GLY A 454 19.03 0.43 -1.43
CA GLY A 454 17.91 0.96 -2.19
C GLY A 454 16.73 -0.01 -2.25
N ARG A 455 15.50 0.51 -2.15
CA ARG A 455 14.27 -0.29 -2.05
C ARG A 455 13.12 0.22 -2.93
N PHE A 456 13.02 1.54 -3.10
CA PHE A 456 11.86 2.16 -3.75
C PHE A 456 12.17 2.76 -5.12
N GLY A 457 11.12 2.95 -5.91
CA GLY A 457 11.20 3.28 -7.34
C GLY A 457 11.43 2.03 -8.21
N TRP A 458 11.44 2.25 -9.53
CA TRP A 458 11.61 1.18 -10.53
C TRP A 458 13.03 0.64 -10.62
N LYS A 459 14.03 1.44 -10.21
CA LYS A 459 15.45 1.05 -10.16
C LYS A 459 16.01 1.10 -8.74
N ALA A 460 15.19 0.94 -7.70
CA ALA A 460 15.64 0.94 -6.30
C ALA A 460 16.43 2.20 -5.86
N THR A 461 16.14 3.38 -6.41
CA THR A 461 16.96 4.59 -6.20
C THR A 461 16.71 5.33 -4.87
N LYS A 462 15.78 4.84 -4.04
CA LYS A 462 15.45 5.42 -2.73
C LYS A 462 15.52 4.37 -1.64
N ALA A 463 16.12 4.72 -0.51
CA ALA A 463 16.28 3.82 0.64
C ALA A 463 15.01 3.68 1.49
N SER A 464 14.26 4.77 1.65
CA SER A 464 13.12 4.87 2.58
C SER A 464 11.87 5.43 1.91
N VAL A 465 10.71 5.19 2.51
CA VAL A 465 9.42 5.80 2.17
C VAL A 465 9.54 7.32 2.26
N ARG A 466 10.19 7.84 3.33
CA ARG A 466 10.47 9.27 3.49
C ARG A 466 11.25 9.86 2.32
N HIS A 467 12.31 9.18 1.88
CA HIS A 467 13.09 9.60 0.71
C HIS A 467 12.21 9.57 -0.56
N GLN A 468 11.38 8.54 -0.73
CA GLN A 468 10.46 8.45 -1.87
C GLN A 468 9.42 9.58 -1.89
N VAL A 469 8.84 9.96 -0.74
CA VAL A 469 7.88 11.07 -0.65
C VAL A 469 8.55 12.39 -0.98
N GLY A 470 9.71 12.68 -0.38
CA GLY A 470 10.45 13.92 -0.65
C GLY A 470 10.84 14.07 -2.12
N ASP A 471 11.31 12.98 -2.75
CA ASP A 471 11.72 12.98 -4.16
C ASP A 471 10.53 13.24 -5.08
N ALA A 472 9.38 12.62 -4.82
CA ALA A 472 8.16 12.82 -5.59
C ALA A 472 7.58 14.24 -5.44
N LEU A 473 7.58 14.80 -4.22
CA LEU A 473 7.12 16.17 -3.97
C LEU A 473 7.87 17.18 -4.85
N VAL A 474 9.21 17.12 -4.87
CA VAL A 474 10.00 18.11 -5.62
C VAL A 474 10.03 17.81 -7.12
N LYS A 475 10.14 16.53 -7.53
CA LYS A 475 10.24 16.17 -8.95
C LYS A 475 8.90 16.22 -9.64
N ASP A 476 7.85 15.64 -9.08
CA ASP A 476 6.56 15.56 -9.77
C ASP A 476 5.68 16.79 -9.53
N MET A 477 5.79 17.46 -8.37
CA MET A 477 4.87 18.54 -8.00
C MET A 477 5.56 19.91 -7.81
N GLY A 478 6.89 19.93 -7.74
CA GLY A 478 7.65 21.16 -7.44
C GLY A 478 7.42 21.68 -6.03
N VAL A 479 6.96 20.83 -5.11
CA VAL A 479 6.69 21.13 -3.70
C VAL A 479 7.94 20.83 -2.88
N THR A 480 8.39 21.77 -2.04
CA THR A 480 9.59 21.58 -1.20
C THR A 480 9.27 20.87 0.11
N SER A 481 10.25 20.12 0.62
CA SER A 481 10.15 19.36 1.88
C SER A 481 11.51 19.39 2.59
N PRO A 482 11.60 19.02 3.87
CA PRO A 482 12.89 18.97 4.58
C PRO A 482 13.97 18.13 3.88
N VAL A 483 13.57 17.08 3.16
CA VAL A 483 14.48 16.21 2.37
C VAL A 483 15.04 16.94 1.14
N PHE A 484 14.22 17.78 0.49
CA PHE A 484 14.56 18.55 -0.69
C PHE A 484 14.02 19.99 -0.53
N PRO A 485 14.78 20.86 0.15
CA PRO A 485 14.24 22.12 0.65
C PRO A 485 14.17 23.24 -0.41
N SER A 486 14.71 22.99 -1.61
CA SER A 486 14.64 23.91 -2.75
C SER A 486 14.14 23.20 -4.00
N VAL A 487 13.32 23.89 -4.80
CA VAL A 487 12.93 23.44 -6.14
C VAL A 487 14.12 23.25 -7.08
N SER A 488 15.25 23.92 -6.81
CA SER A 488 16.49 23.75 -7.57
C SER A 488 17.09 22.34 -7.43
N CYS A 489 16.66 21.56 -6.43
CA CYS A 489 17.05 20.15 -6.34
C CYS A 489 16.53 19.31 -7.52
N GLN A 490 15.38 19.67 -8.09
CA GLN A 490 14.87 19.05 -9.31
C GLN A 490 15.79 19.29 -10.50
N LYS A 491 16.52 20.42 -10.50
CA LYS A 491 17.55 20.76 -11.52
C LYS A 491 18.95 20.27 -11.17
N GLY A 492 19.13 19.61 -10.02
CA GLY A 492 20.44 19.12 -9.58
C GLY A 492 21.44 20.22 -9.22
N SER A 493 20.98 21.40 -8.78
CA SER A 493 21.88 22.46 -8.31
C SER A 493 22.74 21.97 -7.13
N PRO A 494 24.06 22.19 -7.12
CA PRO A 494 24.96 21.67 -6.07
C PRO A 494 24.61 22.13 -4.66
N ASP A 495 24.04 23.32 -4.52
CA ASP A 495 23.68 23.99 -3.26
C ASP A 495 22.19 23.87 -2.92
N CYS A 496 21.43 23.04 -3.66
CA CYS A 496 19.97 22.99 -3.51
C CYS A 496 19.50 22.57 -2.10
N ARG A 497 20.38 21.95 -1.30
CA ARG A 497 20.13 21.55 0.09
C ARG A 497 20.71 22.50 1.14
N ALA A 498 21.40 23.56 0.73
CA ALA A 498 22.03 24.51 1.65
C ALA A 498 21.04 25.57 2.18
N THR A 499 19.83 25.65 1.61
CA THR A 499 18.81 26.61 2.06
C THR A 499 18.28 26.26 3.45
N THR A 500 18.08 27.28 4.27
CA THR A 500 17.43 27.19 5.59
C THR A 500 16.00 27.78 5.56
N ALA A 501 15.51 28.14 4.37
CA ALA A 501 14.15 28.64 4.22
C ALA A 501 13.11 27.58 4.61
N ALA A 502 11.96 28.04 5.09
CA ALA A 502 10.83 27.17 5.35
C ALA A 502 10.39 26.47 4.06
N THR A 503 10.07 25.18 4.19
CA THR A 503 9.59 24.34 3.10
C THR A 503 8.06 24.36 3.02
N ALA A 504 7.51 24.07 1.85
CA ALA A 504 6.07 24.03 1.62
C ALA A 504 5.35 22.99 2.49
N VAL A 505 5.98 21.83 2.68
CA VAL A 505 5.58 20.80 3.64
C VAL A 505 6.53 20.84 4.82
N SER A 506 6.00 20.82 6.04
CA SER A 506 6.78 20.78 7.29
C SER A 506 7.32 19.37 7.59
N GLU A 507 8.23 19.27 8.57
CA GLU A 507 8.73 17.98 9.06
C GLU A 507 7.60 17.05 9.52
N THR A 508 6.69 17.57 10.33
CA THR A 508 5.54 16.80 10.84
C THR A 508 4.63 16.31 9.71
N GLU A 509 4.42 17.12 8.66
CA GLU A 509 3.57 16.74 7.53
C GLU A 509 4.25 15.70 6.64
N LEU A 510 5.55 15.84 6.38
CA LEU A 510 6.32 14.85 5.65
C LEU A 510 6.34 13.50 6.40
N GLN A 511 6.50 13.54 7.72
CA GLN A 511 6.39 12.34 8.55
C GLN A 511 5.01 11.71 8.42
N ARG A 512 3.92 12.48 8.56
CA ARG A 512 2.55 11.95 8.40
C ARG A 512 2.30 11.34 7.02
N MET A 513 2.77 11.96 5.94
CA MET A 513 2.68 11.39 4.60
C MET A 513 3.43 10.06 4.52
N SER A 514 4.60 9.96 5.15
CA SER A 514 5.38 8.72 5.22
C SER A 514 4.65 7.66 6.05
N ASP A 515 4.11 8.02 7.22
CA ASP A 515 3.33 7.14 8.11
C ASP A 515 2.14 6.54 7.37
N TYR A 516 1.39 7.37 6.62
CA TYR A 516 0.29 6.90 5.79
C TYR A 516 0.75 5.81 4.84
N LEU A 517 1.78 6.07 4.03
CA LEU A 517 2.29 5.09 3.06
C LEU A 517 2.87 3.84 3.74
N SER A 518 3.51 3.98 4.89
CA SER A 518 4.07 2.85 5.64
C SER A 518 3.00 1.95 6.27
N LEU A 519 1.83 2.51 6.61
CA LEU A 519 0.75 1.81 7.32
C LEU A 519 -0.46 1.47 6.43
N ILE A 520 -0.39 1.67 5.12
CA ILE A 520 -1.35 1.10 4.16
C ILE A 520 -1.24 -0.42 4.19
N GLY A 521 -2.37 -1.08 4.43
CA GLY A 521 -2.47 -2.55 4.44
C GLY A 521 -2.31 -3.16 3.04
N VAL A 522 -1.95 -4.44 3.02
CA VAL A 522 -1.88 -5.24 1.78
C VAL A 522 -3.12 -6.11 1.69
N PRO A 523 -3.87 -6.16 0.58
CA PRO A 523 -4.98 -7.10 0.47
C PRO A 523 -4.52 -8.54 0.74
N ALA A 524 -5.28 -9.31 1.51
CA ALA A 524 -5.03 -10.75 1.58
C ALA A 524 -5.23 -11.40 0.21
N GLN A 525 -4.51 -12.49 -0.05
CA GLN A 525 -4.64 -13.26 -1.28
C GLN A 525 -6.07 -13.79 -1.38
N ARG A 526 -6.72 -13.57 -2.52
CA ARG A 526 -8.08 -14.03 -2.84
C ARG A 526 -8.05 -15.48 -3.35
N SER A 527 -7.65 -16.41 -2.48
CA SER A 527 -7.49 -17.84 -2.80
C SER A 527 -8.49 -18.77 -2.11
N LEU A 528 -9.35 -18.23 -1.25
CA LEU A 528 -10.37 -18.98 -0.53
C LEU A 528 -11.77 -18.66 -1.06
N ARG A 529 -12.66 -19.67 -1.05
CA ARG A 529 -14.07 -19.45 -1.33
C ARG A 529 -14.77 -18.94 -0.09
N SER A 530 -15.39 -17.78 -0.21
CA SER A 530 -16.29 -17.24 0.81
C SER A 530 -17.62 -18.00 0.81
N GLY A 531 -18.15 -18.28 2.00
CA GLY A 531 -19.36 -19.08 2.17
C GLY A 531 -20.62 -18.24 2.22
N TYR A 532 -21.04 -17.76 1.05
CA TYR A 532 -22.30 -17.05 0.87
C TYR A 532 -23.52 -17.98 1.10
N PRO A 533 -24.65 -17.47 1.60
CA PRO A 533 -25.88 -18.24 1.68
C PRO A 533 -26.36 -18.69 0.30
N GLU A 534 -27.11 -19.78 0.27
CA GLU A 534 -27.67 -20.30 -0.97
C GLU A 534 -28.55 -19.24 -1.68
N GLY A 535 -28.41 -19.14 -3.00
CA GLY A 535 -29.13 -18.17 -3.83
C GLY A 535 -28.56 -16.75 -3.79
N ILE A 536 -27.53 -16.48 -2.98
CA ILE A 536 -26.89 -15.17 -2.91
C ILE A 536 -25.77 -15.06 -3.94
N ARG A 537 -25.72 -13.92 -4.64
CA ARG A 537 -24.65 -13.60 -5.58
C ARG A 537 -23.31 -13.54 -4.85
N VAL A 538 -22.30 -14.24 -5.38
CA VAL A 538 -20.91 -14.10 -4.94
C VAL A 538 -20.32 -12.83 -5.58
N SER A 539 -19.63 -12.00 -4.79
CA SER A 539 -18.90 -10.86 -5.36
C SER A 539 -17.84 -11.32 -6.35
N PRO A 540 -17.63 -10.64 -7.48
CA PRO A 540 -16.58 -10.99 -8.44
C PRO A 540 -15.18 -11.10 -7.82
N GLU A 541 -14.91 -10.42 -6.70
CA GLU A 541 -13.61 -10.55 -6.02
C GLU A 541 -13.46 -11.86 -5.22
N HIS A 542 -14.57 -12.51 -4.85
CA HIS A 542 -14.61 -13.79 -4.12
C HIS A 542 -14.94 -15.01 -4.99
N ASP A 543 -15.34 -14.79 -6.25
CA ASP A 543 -15.58 -15.87 -7.20
C ASP A 543 -14.26 -16.42 -7.74
N VAL A 544 -13.67 -17.32 -6.95
CA VAL A 544 -12.34 -17.87 -7.19
C VAL A 544 -12.37 -19.39 -7.28
N ASN A 545 -11.36 -19.95 -7.96
CA ASN A 545 -11.14 -21.39 -8.06
C ASN A 545 -9.85 -21.77 -7.32
N PRO A 546 -9.95 -22.20 -6.03
CA PRO A 546 -8.78 -22.53 -5.22
C PRO A 546 -7.90 -23.62 -5.84
N THR A 547 -8.48 -24.62 -6.50
CA THR A 547 -7.73 -25.69 -7.18
C THR A 547 -6.90 -25.14 -8.34
N LEU A 548 -7.50 -24.26 -9.16
CA LEU A 548 -6.80 -23.62 -10.27
C LEU A 548 -5.68 -22.68 -9.78
N ILE A 549 -5.95 -21.91 -8.73
CA ILE A 549 -4.96 -21.02 -8.09
C ILE A 549 -3.78 -21.83 -7.54
N LYS A 550 -4.06 -22.96 -6.88
CA LYS A 550 -3.01 -23.85 -6.37
C LYS A 550 -2.15 -24.43 -7.50
N ARG A 551 -2.77 -24.86 -8.62
CA ARG A 551 -2.01 -25.26 -9.82
C ARG A 551 -1.19 -24.11 -10.37
N GLY A 552 -1.74 -22.91 -10.44
CA GLY A 552 -1.05 -21.72 -10.91
C GLY A 552 0.18 -21.35 -10.10
N SER A 553 0.11 -21.47 -8.77
CA SER A 553 1.26 -21.28 -7.88
C SER A 553 2.38 -22.29 -8.16
N ALA A 554 2.03 -23.57 -8.41
CA ALA A 554 3.01 -24.57 -8.81
C ALA A 554 3.63 -24.26 -10.18
N VAL A 555 2.80 -23.87 -11.17
CA VAL A 555 3.27 -23.47 -12.51
C VAL A 555 4.20 -22.24 -12.42
N PHE A 556 3.92 -21.29 -11.55
CA PHE A 556 4.77 -20.12 -11.31
C PHE A 556 6.19 -20.52 -10.87
N ALA A 557 6.30 -21.51 -9.98
CA ALA A 557 7.58 -22.07 -9.54
C ALA A 557 8.24 -22.94 -10.64
N GLU A 558 7.48 -23.79 -11.33
CA GLU A 558 7.96 -24.64 -12.45
C GLU A 558 8.52 -23.79 -13.60
N ALA A 559 7.90 -22.65 -13.88
CA ALA A 559 8.37 -21.67 -14.86
C ALA A 559 9.56 -20.84 -14.36
N ARG A 560 10.04 -21.06 -13.13
CA ARG A 560 11.14 -20.32 -12.48
C ARG A 560 10.89 -18.81 -12.38
N CYS A 561 9.64 -18.40 -12.21
CA CYS A 561 9.33 -16.99 -11.91
C CYS A 561 9.87 -16.60 -10.52
N THR A 562 9.97 -17.56 -9.61
CA THR A 562 10.47 -17.38 -8.24
C THR A 562 11.95 -17.04 -8.12
N SER A 563 12.75 -17.18 -9.19
CA SER A 563 14.17 -16.78 -9.17
C SER A 563 14.37 -15.28 -8.94
N CYS A 564 13.40 -14.44 -9.35
CA CYS A 564 13.37 -13.01 -9.00
C CYS A 564 12.17 -12.68 -8.10
N HIS A 565 10.99 -13.23 -8.43
CA HIS A 565 9.76 -13.02 -7.65
C HIS A 565 9.70 -13.94 -6.43
N THR A 566 10.65 -13.78 -5.52
CA THR A 566 10.76 -14.55 -4.27
C THR A 566 9.46 -14.45 -3.47
N ALA A 567 8.83 -15.60 -3.23
CA ALA A 567 7.46 -15.65 -2.71
C ALA A 567 7.29 -15.05 -1.32
N GLN A 568 8.28 -15.21 -0.45
CA GLN A 568 8.19 -14.85 0.97
C GLN A 568 9.43 -14.07 1.43
N LEU A 569 9.21 -13.05 2.25
CA LEU A 569 10.26 -12.34 3.00
C LEU A 569 9.84 -12.25 4.47
N THR A 570 10.83 -12.03 5.34
CA THR A 570 10.59 -11.74 6.77
C THR A 570 11.07 -10.33 7.09
N THR A 571 10.21 -9.54 7.73
CA THR A 571 10.58 -8.19 8.19
C THR A 571 11.42 -8.26 9.46
N GLY A 572 12.28 -7.25 9.64
CA GLY A 572 13.13 -7.12 10.83
C GLY A 572 12.36 -6.62 12.06
N ASN A 573 13.09 -6.37 13.14
CA ASN A 573 12.53 -5.95 14.44
C ASN A 573 12.85 -4.50 14.82
N ASN A 574 13.46 -3.72 13.91
CA ASN A 574 13.97 -2.37 14.20
C ASN A 574 13.09 -1.25 13.60
N HIS A 575 12.06 -1.56 12.81
CA HIS A 575 11.22 -0.53 12.19
C HIS A 575 10.40 0.24 13.26
N PRO A 576 10.29 1.59 13.26
CA PRO A 576 9.57 2.35 14.31
C PRO A 576 8.11 1.90 14.56
N PHE A 577 7.40 1.42 13.54
CA PHE A 577 6.08 0.80 13.68
C PHE A 577 6.15 -0.67 14.06
N ALA A 578 5.54 -1.02 15.21
CA ALA A 578 5.40 -2.39 15.67
C ALA A 578 4.55 -3.25 14.71
N GLU A 579 3.63 -2.61 13.98
CA GLU A 579 2.76 -3.20 12.94
C GLU A 579 3.56 -3.95 11.88
N LEU A 580 4.77 -3.47 11.62
CA LEU A 580 5.62 -3.90 10.52
C LEU A 580 6.77 -4.81 10.99
N ARG A 581 6.93 -5.03 12.30
CA ARG A 581 8.01 -5.87 12.87
C ARG A 581 7.66 -7.35 12.83
N GLY A 582 8.67 -8.19 12.55
CA GLY A 582 8.57 -9.65 12.67
C GLY A 582 7.48 -10.30 11.83
N GLN A 583 7.10 -9.69 10.70
CA GLN A 583 6.06 -10.18 9.81
C GLN A 583 6.67 -11.18 8.82
N THR A 584 5.97 -12.30 8.62
CA THR A 584 6.12 -13.10 7.41
C THR A 584 5.21 -12.52 6.34
N ILE A 585 5.80 -11.99 5.26
CA ILE A 585 5.08 -11.34 4.16
C ILE A 585 5.29 -12.12 2.86
N ARG A 586 4.36 -11.97 1.90
CA ARG A 586 4.43 -12.60 0.59
C ARG A 586 4.31 -11.59 -0.55
N PRO A 587 5.35 -10.76 -0.76
CA PRO A 587 5.30 -9.70 -1.75
C PRO A 587 5.65 -10.19 -3.16
N TYR A 588 6.22 -11.39 -3.32
CA TYR A 588 6.71 -11.91 -4.61
C TYR A 588 7.75 -10.99 -5.26
N THR A 589 8.82 -10.70 -4.52
CA THR A 589 9.95 -9.85 -4.95
C THR A 589 11.15 -10.12 -4.05
N ASP A 590 12.35 -10.04 -4.62
CA ASP A 590 13.62 -9.99 -3.91
C ASP A 590 14.13 -8.55 -3.67
N LEU A 591 13.47 -7.54 -4.24
CA LEU A 591 13.87 -6.12 -4.25
C LEU A 591 15.23 -5.82 -4.91
N LEU A 592 15.79 -6.77 -5.65
CA LEU A 592 17.08 -6.64 -6.34
C LEU A 592 16.89 -6.13 -7.78
N LEU A 593 17.97 -5.65 -8.37
CA LEU A 593 18.05 -5.25 -9.78
C LEU A 593 18.40 -6.45 -10.65
N HIS A 594 17.68 -6.60 -11.76
CA HIS A 594 17.92 -7.65 -12.77
C HIS A 594 17.99 -7.05 -14.17
N ASP A 595 18.84 -7.61 -15.02
CA ASP A 595 18.89 -7.26 -16.44
C ASP A 595 17.68 -7.85 -17.16
N MET A 596 16.74 -6.99 -17.53
CA MET A 596 15.52 -7.38 -18.27
C MET A 596 15.71 -7.33 -19.79
N GLY A 597 16.93 -7.12 -20.26
CA GLY A 597 17.32 -7.15 -21.66
C GLY A 597 17.01 -5.86 -22.44
N PRO A 598 17.49 -5.79 -23.69
CA PRO A 598 17.48 -4.56 -24.51
C PRO A 598 16.07 -4.08 -24.88
N GLU A 599 15.08 -4.97 -24.92
CA GLU A 599 13.70 -4.61 -25.25
C GLU A 599 13.00 -3.81 -24.14
N LEU A 600 13.42 -4.02 -22.88
CA LEU A 600 12.97 -3.29 -21.70
C LEU A 600 13.97 -2.24 -21.21
N ALA A 601 15.12 -2.08 -21.87
CA ALA A 601 16.05 -1.01 -21.57
C ALA A 601 15.43 0.36 -21.87
N ASP A 602 15.60 1.30 -20.93
CA ASP A 602 15.45 2.73 -21.20
C ASP A 602 16.77 3.31 -21.72
N THR A 603 16.96 4.63 -21.67
CA THR A 603 18.25 5.27 -22.00
C THR A 603 18.91 5.91 -20.77
N LEU A 604 18.34 5.73 -19.58
CA LEU A 604 18.75 6.46 -18.38
C LEU A 604 19.34 5.52 -17.33
N SER A 605 20.64 5.62 -17.13
CA SER A 605 21.30 5.03 -15.96
C SER A 605 21.00 5.85 -14.71
N GLU A 606 20.81 5.20 -13.57
CA GLU A 606 20.67 5.85 -12.26
C GLU A 606 21.62 5.19 -11.26
N GLY A 607 22.68 5.89 -10.88
CA GLY A 607 23.70 5.31 -10.01
C GLY A 607 24.32 4.07 -10.65
N GLN A 608 24.18 2.91 -10.00
CA GLN A 608 24.69 1.63 -10.49
C GLN A 608 23.69 0.91 -11.41
N ALA A 609 22.44 1.37 -11.47
CA ALA A 609 21.41 0.75 -12.30
C ALA A 609 21.57 1.18 -13.77
N ALA A 610 22.12 0.30 -14.59
CA ALA A 610 22.21 0.45 -16.04
C ALA A 610 20.80 0.55 -16.68
N PRO A 611 20.70 0.92 -17.98
CA PRO A 611 19.42 1.17 -18.61
C PRO A 611 18.46 -0.04 -18.63
N SER A 612 19.00 -1.26 -18.70
CA SER A 612 18.21 -2.50 -18.69
C SER A 612 17.99 -3.11 -17.30
N LEU A 613 18.62 -2.56 -16.26
CA LEU A 613 18.45 -3.02 -14.89
C LEU A 613 17.16 -2.46 -14.27
N TRP A 614 16.31 -3.36 -13.81
CA TRP A 614 15.05 -3.02 -13.14
C TRP A 614 14.92 -3.76 -11.82
N ARG A 615 14.34 -3.09 -10.82
CA ARG A 615 13.99 -3.73 -9.56
C ARG A 615 12.81 -4.66 -9.77
N THR A 616 12.89 -5.90 -9.28
CA THR A 616 11.75 -6.81 -9.22
C THR A 616 10.60 -6.15 -8.45
N GLN A 617 9.47 -5.88 -9.11
CA GLN A 617 8.33 -5.26 -8.43
C GLN A 617 7.54 -6.31 -7.62
N PRO A 618 7.02 -5.96 -6.43
CA PRO A 618 6.11 -6.85 -5.69
C PRO A 618 4.84 -7.12 -6.51
N LEU A 619 4.33 -8.35 -6.46
CA LEU A 619 3.14 -8.80 -7.18
C LEU A 619 1.86 -8.79 -6.33
N TRP A 620 1.91 -8.48 -5.02
CA TRP A 620 0.70 -8.35 -4.22
C TRP A 620 -0.25 -7.28 -4.80
N GLY A 621 -1.56 -7.45 -4.66
CA GLY A 621 -2.59 -6.57 -5.22
C GLY A 621 -2.76 -6.61 -6.75
N LEU A 622 -1.96 -7.38 -7.50
CA LEU A 622 -2.01 -7.42 -8.97
C LEU A 622 -3.42 -7.75 -9.50
N GLY A 623 -4.12 -8.69 -8.86
CA GLY A 623 -5.47 -9.08 -9.22
C GLY A 623 -6.54 -8.04 -8.89
N SER A 624 -6.24 -7.13 -7.96
CA SER A 624 -7.16 -6.07 -7.53
C SER A 624 -7.11 -4.83 -8.43
N LEU A 625 -6.07 -4.67 -9.25
CA LEU A 625 -5.91 -3.52 -10.14
C LEU A 625 -7.10 -3.33 -11.10
N LYS A 626 -7.73 -4.41 -11.57
CA LYS A 626 -8.90 -4.32 -12.46
C LYS A 626 -10.09 -3.62 -11.80
N PHE A 627 -10.21 -3.69 -10.47
CA PHE A 627 -11.24 -2.99 -9.71
C PHE A 627 -10.79 -1.56 -9.39
N VAL A 628 -9.55 -1.40 -8.91
CA VAL A 628 -8.98 -0.09 -8.53
C VAL A 628 -8.87 0.87 -9.73
N GLN A 629 -8.60 0.34 -10.93
CA GLN A 629 -8.54 1.11 -12.18
C GLN A 629 -9.86 1.05 -12.97
N GLY A 630 -10.94 0.55 -12.37
CA GLY A 630 -12.30 0.50 -12.92
C GLY A 630 -12.58 -0.57 -13.97
N SER A 631 -11.56 -1.07 -14.68
CA SER A 631 -11.69 -2.23 -15.58
C SER A 631 -10.33 -2.85 -15.91
N ALA A 632 -10.32 -4.10 -16.39
CA ALA A 632 -9.10 -4.77 -16.85
C ALA A 632 -8.45 -4.04 -18.05
N GLN A 633 -9.24 -3.36 -18.88
CA GLN A 633 -8.78 -2.58 -20.04
C GLN A 633 -7.94 -1.36 -19.64
N ASN A 634 -8.09 -0.88 -18.40
CA ASN A 634 -7.34 0.25 -17.86
C ASN A 634 -6.04 -0.16 -17.16
N VAL A 635 -5.84 -1.46 -16.90
CA VAL A 635 -4.65 -1.96 -16.21
C VAL A 635 -3.44 -1.95 -17.14
N ARG A 636 -2.32 -1.45 -16.63
CA ARG A 636 -1.03 -1.45 -17.35
C ARG A 636 0.09 -2.03 -16.49
N TYR A 637 0.96 -2.80 -17.13
CA TYR A 637 2.08 -3.48 -16.49
C TYR A 637 3.43 -2.97 -17.04
N LEU A 638 4.50 -3.32 -16.32
CA LEU A 638 5.89 -2.88 -16.55
C LEU A 638 6.10 -1.39 -16.21
N HIS A 639 7.37 -0.97 -16.27
CA HIS A 639 7.82 0.32 -15.76
C HIS A 639 7.17 1.50 -16.47
N ASP A 640 6.90 1.41 -17.76
CA ASP A 640 6.31 2.49 -18.57
C ASP A 640 4.83 2.26 -18.90
N GLY A 641 4.23 1.22 -18.31
CA GLY A 641 2.84 0.87 -18.54
C GLY A 641 2.56 0.36 -19.97
N ARG A 642 3.55 -0.15 -20.72
CA ARG A 642 3.34 -0.59 -22.10
C ARG A 642 2.46 -1.84 -22.25
N ALA A 643 2.53 -2.76 -21.27
CA ALA A 643 1.87 -4.04 -21.37
C ALA A 643 0.40 -3.95 -20.91
N ARG A 644 -0.52 -4.45 -21.73
CA ARG A 644 -1.98 -4.37 -21.53
C ARG A 644 -2.55 -5.59 -20.81
N THR A 645 -1.80 -6.71 -20.82
CA THR A 645 -2.22 -7.98 -20.22
C THR A 645 -1.05 -8.63 -19.49
N LEU A 646 -1.34 -9.59 -18.60
CA LEU A 646 -0.32 -10.41 -17.95
C LEU A 646 0.49 -11.22 -18.98
N ALA A 647 -0.16 -11.77 -20.00
CA ALA A 647 0.52 -12.48 -21.08
C ALA A 647 1.52 -11.57 -21.82
N GLU A 648 1.10 -10.35 -22.18
CA GLU A 648 1.99 -9.37 -22.81
C GLU A 648 3.15 -9.00 -21.88
N ALA A 649 2.88 -8.76 -20.59
CA ALA A 649 3.91 -8.43 -19.61
C ALA A 649 4.96 -9.55 -19.49
N ILE A 650 4.54 -10.81 -19.38
CA ILE A 650 5.45 -11.96 -19.32
C ILE A 650 6.25 -12.06 -20.63
N MET A 651 5.62 -11.88 -21.79
CA MET A 651 6.30 -11.99 -23.07
C MET A 651 7.32 -10.87 -23.35
N TRP A 652 7.24 -9.74 -22.64
CA TRP A 652 8.26 -8.69 -22.64
C TRP A 652 9.52 -9.06 -21.84
N HIS A 653 9.48 -10.05 -20.95
CA HIS A 653 10.63 -10.42 -20.13
C HIS A 653 11.79 -10.91 -21.02
N GLY A 654 12.97 -10.31 -20.86
CA GLY A 654 14.20 -10.66 -21.56
C GLY A 654 15.37 -10.70 -20.58
N GLY A 655 16.60 -10.68 -21.10
CA GLY A 655 17.82 -10.74 -20.28
C GLY A 655 17.80 -11.98 -19.38
N GLU A 656 18.00 -11.80 -18.08
CA GLU A 656 17.97 -12.84 -17.04
C GLU A 656 16.64 -13.62 -17.04
N ALA A 657 15.52 -12.95 -17.33
CA ALA A 657 14.20 -13.57 -17.32
C ALA A 657 13.82 -14.31 -18.62
N THR A 658 14.75 -14.40 -19.59
CA THR A 658 14.50 -15.08 -20.88
C THR A 658 14.09 -16.54 -20.69
N GLY A 659 14.76 -17.27 -19.79
CA GLY A 659 14.44 -18.68 -19.52
C GLY A 659 13.03 -18.86 -18.97
N SER A 660 12.59 -18.01 -18.05
CA SER A 660 11.25 -18.07 -17.44
C SER A 660 10.16 -17.69 -18.44
N ARG A 661 10.40 -16.68 -19.29
CA ARG A 661 9.50 -16.34 -20.40
C ARG A 661 9.31 -17.52 -21.35
N ASP A 662 10.39 -18.16 -21.77
CA ASP A 662 10.32 -19.23 -22.77
C ASP A 662 9.63 -20.47 -22.21
N ARG A 663 9.82 -20.76 -20.91
CA ARG A 663 9.04 -21.79 -20.19
C ARG A 663 7.55 -21.46 -20.22
N PHE A 664 7.16 -20.23 -19.90
CA PHE A 664 5.76 -19.80 -19.99
C PHE A 664 5.18 -19.94 -21.40
N ALA A 665 5.94 -19.54 -22.43
CA ALA A 665 5.51 -19.64 -23.82
C ALA A 665 5.28 -21.10 -24.27
N ALA A 666 6.05 -22.03 -23.69
CA ALA A 666 5.95 -23.46 -23.94
C ALA A 666 4.83 -24.18 -23.14
N LEU A 667 4.25 -23.56 -22.12
CA LEU A 667 3.20 -24.19 -21.31
C LEU A 667 1.97 -24.58 -22.15
N PRO A 668 1.22 -25.63 -21.78
CA PRO A 668 -0.12 -25.83 -22.29
C PRO A 668 -1.05 -24.68 -21.88
N LYS A 669 -2.13 -24.44 -22.65
CA LYS A 669 -3.11 -23.39 -22.34
C LYS A 669 -3.68 -23.50 -20.92
N ALA A 670 -4.01 -24.72 -20.47
CA ALA A 670 -4.56 -24.94 -19.14
C ALA A 670 -3.62 -24.49 -18.01
N ASP A 671 -2.31 -24.68 -18.16
CA ASP A 671 -1.32 -24.25 -17.18
C ASP A 671 -1.09 -22.73 -17.22
N ARG A 672 -1.18 -22.10 -18.40
CA ARG A 672 -1.20 -20.63 -18.50
C ARG A 672 -2.43 -20.02 -17.82
N ASP A 673 -3.60 -20.61 -18.05
CA ASP A 673 -4.84 -20.16 -17.42
C ASP A 673 -4.76 -20.33 -15.89
N ALA A 674 -4.14 -21.42 -15.41
CA ALA A 674 -3.85 -21.62 -13.99
C ALA A 674 -2.91 -20.55 -13.42
N LEU A 675 -1.80 -20.28 -14.11
CA LEU A 675 -0.84 -19.23 -13.75
C LEU A 675 -1.53 -17.87 -13.64
N PHE A 676 -2.39 -17.51 -14.59
CA PHE A 676 -3.15 -16.26 -14.53
C PHE A 676 -4.13 -16.24 -13.36
N ALA A 677 -4.84 -17.33 -13.08
CA ALA A 677 -5.70 -17.40 -11.90
C ALA A 677 -4.92 -17.17 -10.59
N PHE A 678 -3.70 -17.71 -10.49
CA PHE A 678 -2.82 -17.46 -9.36
C PHE A 678 -2.40 -15.99 -9.28
N LEU A 679 -1.88 -15.40 -10.37
CA LEU A 679 -1.47 -13.99 -10.40
C LEU A 679 -2.64 -13.04 -10.12
N GLU A 680 -3.84 -13.37 -10.59
CA GLU A 680 -5.07 -12.63 -10.31
C GLU A 680 -5.63 -12.87 -8.91
N SER A 681 -5.11 -13.83 -8.14
CA SER A 681 -5.46 -14.01 -6.73
C SER A 681 -4.62 -13.13 -5.81
N LEU A 682 -3.48 -12.62 -6.30
CA LEU A 682 -2.53 -11.80 -5.54
C LEU A 682 -3.02 -10.37 -5.33
#